data_AF-A0A8X6Y762-F1
#
_entry.id   AF-A0A8X6Y762-F1
#
_cell.length_a   1.000
_cell.length_b   1.000
_cell.length_c   1.000
_cell.angle_alpha   90.00
_cell.angle_beta   90.00
_cell.angle_gamma   90.00
#
_symmetry.space_group_name_H-M   'P 1'
#
loop_
_entity.id
_entity.type
_entity.pdbx_description
1 polymer ?
#
loop_
_entity_poly.entity_id
_entity_poly.type
_entity_poly.pdbx_seq_one_letter_code
_entity_poly.pdbx_strand_id
1 'polypeptide(L)'
;METLEEAYKLTKRSNGAPGIDRVTFESIEAEGIRKYLQQIRQELITKTYSPNRNRRKEIPKSEEKLRMLNIPCIRDRIVQTALKLILEPIFESDFQDGSYGYRPKRKACEAISRVAKTAIEGNTKCIDLDLKSYFDNVRHHILMEKIAKRINDKEVMRLIKLILKVGGKRGIAQGSPISPLLSNIYLNEVDKMLEKAKEVTKEGKYQHIEYARWADDLVILISGHPKWEWLEKSVYKRVQEELAKLKVEVNEEKTKVINLKEGRIFSYLGFDFRRKITRQGKWSIQTTPQMKARTNLRTCLKSRRDEVLIRKLKEIFRRYKSQPIGRVIHIVNPILRGWVNYFRIGHSSRTFRYVKQWVMKKVRRNLTQARKAKGFGWKKWSNEWIYRTLGLYEDYRIRYYVPKASPAQYVINFEWGGRTLSLETGKIARQAHGSVVVNYGDTSILVTVVSRKKEENVDFLPLNVQFIAKSYATGKIPGGFFKREGKPSDRETLISRVIDRSIRPLFPEGFNDEVSVVCNLLTYNTVNPPEMPALIGTVAALAISGVPFHFTIAGVMVGCDENNNYILNPSVQEVKASSLDLFLSGDENSILMVESEVKELSEENVFNAIKFGHEHLKPVIKLIKEFADTIGNKPESFAPIDISDIMQDLEKHSKDFEKAYSQTVKQERVQALEAVRDNILNTLKEAGKDEKLIAYAVKNFERSLVREMIRKKSVRIDGRKYDEVRQIEVEVDILSKTHGSALFTRGNTQALVVTALGTTQDEQIVDDIEGDRREHFMLHYNFPPFAVGEASAIRAPGRREIGHGKLAWKAIHPVLPDKSEFPYTIRVVSEIMESDGSSSMATVCGTSLALMDTGVPIKAPVAGIAMGLIKDKDEYVILSDILGDEDYLGDMDFKVAGTSEGVTALQMDMKIPGISFAIVEKSLEQAKAGRLHILEKMNAVISEHSDDVKDHAPRMLSFYIDKDKISAAIGAKGKNIRSVCERSNAKIEIGDDGKVSVFATSSTEAEIAKSMMIDSITELEQGSIVDVKVVKIEKSIVELEFLNGRKGKMHISEVANEHIDSIESILKQDDTFKALVIDFEKGGCPKLSRRRVNQETGEFFEGELYNEERKDGPNDRDNYYNNSFNRKPGGSYHKKPSRPRSGFSNRNRPKFGNNDSSSGFY
;
A
#
# COMPACT_ATOMS: atom_id res chain seq x y z
N MET A 1 26.05 38.06 -2.05
CA MET A 1 25.48 39.42 -2.27
C MET A 1 23.97 39.41 -2.09
N GLU A 2 23.31 38.38 -2.60
CA GLU A 2 21.87 38.14 -2.69
C GLU A 2 21.07 38.55 -1.44
N THR A 3 21.58 38.32 -0.22
CA THR A 3 20.87 38.69 1.03
C THR A 3 20.58 40.20 1.12
N LEU A 4 21.48 41.05 0.62
CA LEU A 4 21.27 42.51 0.56
C LEU A 4 20.31 42.89 -0.58
N GLU A 5 20.31 42.14 -1.68
CA GLU A 5 19.43 42.35 -2.83
C GLU A 5 17.98 41.95 -2.53
N GLU A 6 17.75 40.82 -1.85
CA GLU A 6 16.41 40.44 -1.38
C GLU A 6 15.94 41.33 -0.23
N ALA A 7 16.84 41.72 0.68
CA ALA A 7 16.54 42.74 1.69
C ALA A 7 16.12 44.08 1.04
N TYR A 8 16.76 44.49 -0.07
CA TYR A 8 16.33 45.66 -0.85
C TYR A 8 14.93 45.46 -1.45
N LYS A 9 14.67 44.33 -2.13
CA LYS A 9 13.36 44.01 -2.71
C LYS A 9 12.23 44.05 -1.67
N LEU A 10 12.45 43.48 -0.48
CA LEU A 10 11.50 43.51 0.64
C LEU A 10 11.33 44.91 1.24
N THR A 11 12.43 45.68 1.34
CA THR A 11 12.41 47.07 1.82
C THR A 11 11.67 48.00 0.83
N LYS A 12 11.80 47.79 -0.48
CA LYS A 12 11.03 48.52 -1.51
C LYS A 12 9.55 48.12 -1.51
N ARG A 13 9.23 46.83 -1.45
CA ARG A 13 7.84 46.30 -1.40
C ARG A 13 7.01 46.88 -0.25
N SER A 14 7.64 47.27 0.86
CA SER A 14 6.96 47.86 2.02
C SER A 14 6.74 49.38 1.92
N ASN A 15 7.31 50.06 0.91
CA ASN A 15 7.10 51.48 0.58
C ASN A 15 7.07 52.43 1.80
N GLY A 16 8.04 52.25 2.70
CA GLY A 16 8.15 53.06 3.92
C GLY A 16 8.80 54.42 3.65
N ALA A 17 8.16 55.50 4.11
CA ALA A 17 8.62 56.90 3.97
C ALA A 17 10.13 57.09 4.26
N PRO A 18 10.83 58.02 3.60
CA PRO A 18 12.29 58.16 3.68
C PRO A 18 12.80 58.53 5.08
N GLY A 19 14.09 58.30 5.34
CA GLY A 19 14.73 58.46 6.64
C GLY A 19 14.99 59.92 7.04
N ILE A 20 16.01 60.14 7.87
CA ILE A 20 16.50 61.49 8.21
C ILE A 20 17.31 62.09 7.05
N ASP A 21 17.97 61.21 6.29
CA ASP A 21 18.69 61.43 5.03
C ASP A 21 17.80 61.93 3.87
N ARG A 22 16.48 61.73 3.96
CA ARG A 22 15.47 62.02 2.92
C ARG A 22 15.62 61.22 1.61
N VAL A 23 16.63 60.35 1.49
CA VAL A 23 16.87 59.49 0.32
C VAL A 23 15.65 58.61 0.02
N THR A 24 15.31 58.51 -1.26
CA THR A 24 14.14 57.79 -1.79
C THR A 24 14.55 56.49 -2.49
N PHE A 25 13.61 55.61 -2.85
CA PHE A 25 13.95 54.44 -3.67
C PHE A 25 14.29 54.88 -5.09
N GLU A 26 13.51 55.84 -5.60
CA GLU A 26 13.62 56.45 -6.91
C GLU A 26 15.01 57.05 -7.16
N SER A 27 15.60 57.74 -6.17
CA SER A 27 16.99 58.23 -6.25
C SER A 27 18.03 57.12 -6.25
N ILE A 28 17.85 56.05 -5.46
CA ILE A 28 18.77 54.89 -5.44
C ILE A 28 18.72 54.12 -6.78
N GLU A 29 17.56 54.09 -7.43
CA GLU A 29 17.41 53.43 -8.74
C GLU A 29 18.02 54.25 -9.87
N ALA A 30 18.01 55.59 -9.78
CA ALA A 30 18.75 56.46 -10.70
C ALA A 30 20.28 56.38 -10.53
N GLU A 31 20.79 56.21 -9.30
CA GLU A 31 22.22 56.06 -9.00
C GLU A 31 22.77 54.63 -9.25
N GLY A 32 21.89 53.65 -9.42
CA GLY A 32 22.22 52.26 -9.72
C GLY A 32 22.26 51.34 -8.49
N ILE A 33 21.21 50.53 -8.32
CA ILE A 33 21.01 49.63 -7.17
C ILE A 33 22.25 48.77 -6.85
N ARG A 34 22.89 48.16 -7.87
CA ARG A 34 24.03 47.24 -7.67
C ARG A 34 25.24 47.95 -7.04
N LYS A 35 25.53 49.19 -7.46
CA LYS A 35 26.60 50.04 -6.91
C LYS A 35 26.31 50.40 -5.45
N TYR A 36 25.06 50.80 -5.15
CA TYR A 36 24.61 51.13 -3.79
C TYR A 36 24.71 49.94 -2.82
N LEU A 37 24.33 48.73 -3.27
CA LEU A 37 24.42 47.52 -2.46
C LEU A 37 25.87 47.00 -2.31
N GLN A 38 26.72 47.19 -3.33
CA GLN A 38 28.17 46.93 -3.23
C GLN A 38 28.84 47.83 -2.17
N GLN A 39 28.47 49.12 -2.10
CA GLN A 39 28.95 50.02 -1.05
C GLN A 39 28.56 49.50 0.35
N ILE A 40 27.28 49.16 0.55
CA ILE A 40 26.81 48.61 1.84
C ILE A 40 27.54 47.30 2.20
N ARG A 41 27.78 46.40 1.22
CA ARG A 41 28.61 45.20 1.44
C ARG A 41 30.01 45.56 1.91
N GLN A 42 30.67 46.51 1.24
CA GLN A 42 32.04 46.89 1.58
C GLN A 42 32.11 47.44 3.00
N GLU A 43 31.21 48.35 3.39
CA GLU A 43 31.16 48.93 4.74
C GLU A 43 30.91 47.90 5.85
N LEU A 44 30.16 46.83 5.56
CA LEU A 44 29.94 45.72 6.48
C LEU A 44 31.22 44.88 6.63
N ILE A 45 31.89 44.55 5.52
CA ILE A 45 33.15 43.78 5.51
C ILE A 45 34.29 44.55 6.19
N THR A 46 34.50 45.83 5.84
CA THR A 46 35.51 46.70 6.47
C THR A 46 35.11 47.18 7.87
N LYS A 47 33.95 46.72 8.38
CA LYS A 47 33.40 47.02 9.72
C LYS A 47 33.07 48.50 9.98
N THR A 48 33.26 49.37 8.99
CA THR A 48 33.03 50.83 9.01
C THR A 48 31.54 51.22 9.00
N TYR A 49 30.63 50.28 8.73
CA TYR A 49 29.20 50.52 8.80
C TYR A 49 28.77 51.06 10.17
N SER A 50 28.18 52.26 10.17
CA SER A 50 27.51 52.87 11.32
C SER A 50 26.07 53.23 10.95
N PRO A 51 25.06 52.83 11.75
CA PRO A 51 23.66 53.10 11.46
C PRO A 51 23.23 54.54 11.79
N ASN A 52 22.38 55.12 10.95
CA ASN A 52 21.95 56.52 11.09
C ASN A 52 20.93 56.73 12.23
N ARG A 53 20.82 57.97 12.72
CA ARG A 53 19.78 58.35 13.70
C ARG A 53 18.38 58.18 13.09
N ASN A 54 17.56 57.34 13.71
CA ASN A 54 16.16 57.14 13.31
C ASN A 54 15.39 58.47 13.27
N ARG A 55 14.73 58.76 12.15
CA ARG A 55 13.77 59.86 12.04
C ARG A 55 12.56 59.56 12.92
N ARG A 56 12.30 60.39 13.92
CA ARG A 56 11.12 60.27 14.78
C ARG A 56 9.88 60.84 14.07
N LYS A 57 8.74 60.17 14.20
CA LYS A 57 7.45 60.63 13.70
C LYS A 57 6.34 60.31 14.70
N GLU A 58 5.66 61.35 15.14
CA GLU A 58 4.48 61.24 15.99
C GLU A 58 3.27 60.70 15.21
N ILE A 59 2.50 59.85 15.88
CA ILE A 59 1.19 59.40 15.44
C ILE A 59 0.25 59.43 16.66
N PRO A 60 -1.00 59.92 16.56
CA PRO A 60 -1.97 59.84 17.65
C PRO A 60 -2.26 58.38 18.07
N LYS A 61 -2.21 58.09 19.38
CA LYS A 61 -2.65 56.81 19.99
C LYS A 61 -4.01 56.99 20.68
N SER A 62 -4.24 58.14 21.30
CA SER A 62 -5.53 58.69 21.74
C SER A 62 -5.48 60.23 21.68
N GLU A 63 -6.57 60.93 22.03
CA GLU A 63 -6.62 62.40 22.02
C GLU A 63 -5.58 63.08 22.94
N GLU A 64 -5.10 62.38 23.97
CA GLU A 64 -4.11 62.88 24.95
C GLU A 64 -2.73 62.18 24.87
N LYS A 65 -2.58 61.13 24.04
CA LYS A 65 -1.35 60.31 24.02
C LYS A 65 -0.88 60.07 22.59
N LEU A 66 0.33 60.55 22.28
CA LEU A 66 1.05 60.28 21.04
C LEU A 66 1.84 58.97 21.15
N ARG A 67 2.12 58.32 20.01
CA ARG A 67 3.14 57.26 19.90
C ARG A 67 4.25 57.71 18.95
N MET A 68 5.49 57.39 19.29
CA MET A 68 6.66 57.71 18.49
C MET A 68 7.03 56.53 17.59
N LEU A 69 6.84 56.67 16.27
CA LEU A 69 7.50 55.77 15.33
C LEU A 69 8.94 56.24 15.09
N ASN A 70 9.85 55.27 15.10
CA ASN A 70 11.22 55.44 14.65
C ASN A 70 11.31 54.92 13.21
N ILE A 71 11.76 55.79 12.30
CA ILE A 71 11.87 55.54 10.87
C ILE A 71 13.36 55.50 10.51
N PRO A 72 13.97 54.31 10.34
CA PRO A 72 15.36 54.18 9.90
C PRO A 72 15.53 54.63 8.45
N CYS A 73 16.75 54.93 8.00
CA CYS A 73 17.04 55.25 6.60
C CYS A 73 16.92 54.00 5.71
N ILE A 74 16.89 54.16 4.39
CA ILE A 74 16.73 53.02 3.48
C ILE A 74 17.91 52.03 3.64
N ARG A 75 19.15 52.55 3.69
CA ARG A 75 20.37 51.83 4.09
C ARG A 75 20.19 51.00 5.37
N ASP A 76 19.74 51.63 6.46
CA ASP A 76 19.57 50.95 7.75
C ASP A 76 18.52 49.83 7.68
N ARG A 77 17.45 50.03 6.89
CA ARG A 77 16.41 49.00 6.70
C ARG A 77 16.89 47.83 5.88
N ILE A 78 17.71 48.04 4.85
CA ILE A 78 18.32 46.95 4.08
C ILE A 78 19.17 46.08 5.02
N VAL A 79 20.04 46.69 5.83
CA VAL A 79 20.89 45.94 6.78
C VAL A 79 20.08 45.27 7.88
N GLN A 80 19.06 45.93 8.44
CA GLN A 80 18.14 45.32 9.42
C GLN A 80 17.29 44.18 8.81
N THR A 81 16.94 44.27 7.53
CA THR A 81 16.17 43.23 6.83
C THR A 81 17.06 42.05 6.41
N ALA A 82 18.32 42.30 6.02
CA ALA A 82 19.31 41.25 5.79
C ALA A 82 19.62 40.47 7.07
N LEU A 83 19.83 41.17 8.20
CA LEU A 83 19.91 40.53 9.52
C LEU A 83 18.63 39.75 9.86
N LYS A 84 17.44 40.27 9.55
CA LYS A 84 16.19 39.53 9.76
C LYS A 84 16.15 38.25 8.91
N LEU A 85 16.54 38.30 7.64
CA LEU A 85 16.56 37.12 6.75
C LEU A 85 17.51 36.03 7.26
N ILE A 86 18.63 36.40 7.90
CA ILE A 86 19.59 35.44 8.49
C ILE A 86 19.08 34.90 9.84
N LEU A 87 18.56 35.76 10.72
CA LEU A 87 18.22 35.40 12.09
C LEU A 87 16.82 34.78 12.25
N GLU A 88 15.86 35.14 11.38
CA GLU A 88 14.49 34.65 11.48
C GLU A 88 14.37 33.14 11.31
N PRO A 89 15.03 32.47 10.35
CA PRO A 89 15.05 31.01 10.27
C PRO A 89 15.61 30.34 11.53
N ILE A 90 16.68 30.91 12.11
CA ILE A 90 17.37 30.36 13.29
C ILE A 90 16.45 30.38 14.51
N PHE A 91 15.76 31.51 14.77
CA PHE A 91 14.87 31.64 15.94
C PHE A 91 13.44 31.15 15.72
N GLU A 92 12.97 30.97 14.48
CA GLU A 92 11.64 30.43 14.19
C GLU A 92 11.46 29.00 14.74
N SER A 93 12.55 28.21 14.81
CA SER A 93 12.58 26.90 15.46
C SER A 93 12.40 26.93 16.99
N ASP A 94 12.71 28.06 17.64
CA ASP A 94 12.56 28.24 19.08
C ASP A 94 11.16 28.77 19.46
N PHE A 95 10.39 29.33 18.53
CA PHE A 95 9.14 30.06 18.82
C PHE A 95 7.92 29.13 18.93
N GLN A 96 7.30 29.15 20.10
CA GLN A 96 6.20 28.26 20.47
C GLN A 96 4.91 28.50 19.66
N ASP A 97 4.03 27.50 19.66
CA ASP A 97 2.91 27.40 18.70
C ASP A 97 1.73 28.35 19.01
N GLY A 98 1.65 28.87 20.24
CA GLY A 98 0.76 29.98 20.60
C GLY A 98 1.24 31.37 20.16
N SER A 99 2.46 31.53 19.61
CA SER A 99 2.99 32.82 19.15
C SER A 99 2.83 33.00 17.62
N TYR A 100 2.18 34.09 17.20
CA TYR A 100 1.82 34.35 15.78
C TYR A 100 2.42 35.65 15.22
N GLY A 101 2.78 36.60 16.09
CA GLY A 101 3.09 37.98 15.68
C GLY A 101 4.30 38.10 14.77
N TYR A 102 4.11 38.57 13.54
CA TYR A 102 5.16 38.89 12.55
C TYR A 102 6.08 37.73 12.12
N ARG A 103 5.75 36.48 12.45
CA ARG A 103 6.49 35.27 12.04
C ARG A 103 6.22 34.88 10.57
N PRO A 104 7.11 34.14 9.90
CA PRO A 104 6.84 33.52 8.60
C PRO A 104 5.63 32.56 8.65
N LYS A 105 4.89 32.47 7.54
CA LYS A 105 3.69 31.61 7.33
C LYS A 105 2.48 31.85 8.27
N ARG A 106 2.68 32.27 9.53
CA ARG A 106 1.66 32.59 10.55
C ARG A 106 0.89 33.89 10.23
N LYS A 107 -0.42 33.94 10.53
CA LYS A 107 -1.30 35.08 10.23
C LYS A 107 -2.17 35.47 11.41
N ALA A 108 -2.50 36.75 11.55
CA ALA A 108 -3.41 37.25 12.59
C ALA A 108 -4.77 36.53 12.61
N CYS A 109 -5.26 36.13 11.43
CA CYS A 109 -6.48 35.34 11.27
C CYS A 109 -6.41 33.96 11.93
N GLU A 110 -5.24 33.34 12.00
CA GLU A 110 -5.03 32.04 12.64
C GLU A 110 -5.03 32.18 14.17
N ALA A 111 -4.37 33.21 14.71
CA ALA A 111 -4.45 33.56 16.13
C ALA A 111 -5.90 33.81 16.59
N ILE A 112 -6.66 34.62 15.83
CA ILE A 112 -8.10 34.86 16.06
C ILE A 112 -8.91 33.55 16.02
N SER A 113 -8.53 32.62 15.14
CA SER A 113 -9.20 31.32 15.00
C SER A 113 -8.86 30.35 16.13
N ARG A 114 -7.63 30.37 16.67
CA ARG A 114 -7.23 29.63 17.88
C ARG A 114 -8.08 30.07 19.07
N VAL A 115 -8.11 31.37 19.36
CA VAL A 115 -8.96 31.98 20.40
C VAL A 115 -10.44 31.60 20.24
N ALA A 116 -10.98 31.67 19.01
CA ALA A 116 -12.36 31.31 18.74
C ALA A 116 -12.66 29.81 18.99
N LYS A 117 -11.74 28.93 18.56
CA LYS A 117 -11.85 27.48 18.72
C LYS A 117 -11.83 27.08 20.20
N THR A 118 -10.83 27.52 20.96
CA THR A 118 -10.67 27.11 22.36
C THR A 118 -11.80 27.64 23.27
N ALA A 119 -12.36 28.81 22.95
CA ALA A 119 -13.54 29.33 23.63
C ALA A 119 -14.85 28.57 23.30
N ILE A 120 -14.90 27.82 22.18
CA ILE A 120 -15.97 26.85 21.88
C ILE A 120 -15.74 25.54 22.66
N GLU A 121 -14.49 25.10 22.78
CA GLU A 121 -14.09 23.84 23.45
C GLU A 121 -14.24 23.87 24.99
N GLY A 122 -14.52 25.03 25.58
CA GLY A 122 -14.90 25.16 26.99
C GLY A 122 -14.02 26.11 27.82
N ASN A 123 -12.93 26.61 27.23
CA ASN A 123 -12.01 27.54 27.91
C ASN A 123 -12.56 28.97 27.83
N THR A 124 -13.56 29.24 28.67
CA THR A 124 -14.36 30.48 28.64
C THR A 124 -13.82 31.61 29.52
N LYS A 125 -12.85 31.34 30.40
CA LYS A 125 -12.16 32.38 31.18
C LYS A 125 -11.00 32.92 30.34
N CYS A 126 -10.99 34.21 30.06
CA CYS A 126 -10.00 34.86 29.20
C CYS A 126 -9.21 35.90 29.99
N ILE A 127 -7.88 35.86 29.93
CA ILE A 127 -6.97 36.89 30.42
C ILE A 127 -6.48 37.68 29.21
N ASP A 128 -6.88 38.94 29.13
CA ASP A 128 -6.44 39.97 28.18
C ASP A 128 -5.24 40.70 28.81
N LEU A 129 -4.02 40.59 28.27
CA LEU A 129 -2.81 41.07 28.96
C LEU A 129 -2.07 42.15 28.15
N ASP A 130 -1.98 43.35 28.72
CA ASP A 130 -1.38 44.54 28.12
C ASP A 130 -0.04 44.86 28.79
N LEU A 131 1.03 45.01 28.01
CA LEU A 131 2.39 45.25 28.52
C LEU A 131 2.73 46.75 28.56
N LYS A 132 3.20 47.23 29.72
CA LYS A 132 3.38 48.67 30.03
C LYS A 132 4.57 49.27 29.27
N SER A 133 4.26 49.97 28.17
CA SER A 133 5.24 50.59 27.24
C SER A 133 6.36 49.63 26.82
N TYR A 134 5.98 48.39 26.49
CA TYR A 134 6.89 47.28 26.22
C TYR A 134 8.07 47.64 25.30
N PHE A 135 7.79 48.19 24.12
CA PHE A 135 8.82 48.56 23.13
C PHE A 135 9.86 49.55 23.68
N ASP A 136 9.50 50.43 24.60
CA ASP A 136 10.42 51.42 25.20
C ASP A 136 11.25 50.83 26.37
N ASN A 137 10.82 49.69 26.92
CA ASN A 137 11.34 49.10 28.16
C ASN A 137 12.27 47.89 27.99
N VAL A 138 12.26 47.21 26.82
CA VAL A 138 13.11 46.04 26.51
C VAL A 138 14.58 46.27 26.91
N ARG A 139 15.15 45.39 27.73
CA ARG A 139 16.51 45.53 28.25
C ARG A 139 17.53 44.91 27.29
N HIS A 140 18.42 45.74 26.74
CA HIS A 140 19.39 45.30 25.73
C HIS A 140 20.30 44.16 26.21
N HIS A 141 20.72 44.12 27.48
CA HIS A 141 21.56 43.03 27.97
C HIS A 141 20.83 41.68 27.95
N ILE A 142 19.59 41.62 28.47
CA ILE A 142 18.76 40.40 28.46
C ILE A 142 18.46 39.97 27.01
N LEU A 143 18.21 40.92 26.10
CA LEU A 143 17.97 40.62 24.68
C LEU A 143 19.23 40.04 24.01
N MET A 144 20.40 40.65 24.21
CA MET A 144 21.67 40.16 23.66
C MET A 144 22.05 38.79 24.25
N GLU A 145 21.82 38.56 25.54
CA GLU A 145 22.02 37.26 26.20
C GLU A 145 21.16 36.17 25.55
N LYS A 146 19.87 36.44 25.30
CA LYS A 146 18.98 35.49 24.60
C LYS A 146 19.41 35.21 23.16
N ILE A 147 19.95 36.21 22.46
CA ILE A 147 20.48 36.03 21.09
C ILE A 147 21.78 35.20 21.13
N ALA A 148 22.65 35.42 22.11
CA ALA A 148 23.90 34.68 22.29
C ALA A 148 23.69 33.16 22.45
N LYS A 149 22.55 32.72 22.99
CA LYS A 149 22.18 31.28 23.12
C LYS A 149 22.06 30.55 21.78
N ARG A 150 21.95 31.28 20.66
CA ARG A 150 21.91 30.71 19.28
C ARG A 150 22.97 31.29 18.35
N ILE A 151 23.47 32.50 18.60
CA ILE A 151 24.39 33.22 17.70
C ILE A 151 25.73 33.46 18.41
N ASN A 152 26.75 32.68 18.01
CA ASN A 152 28.13 32.82 18.49
C ASN A 152 28.96 33.81 17.63
N ASP A 153 28.41 34.33 16.53
CA ASP A 153 29.09 35.27 15.63
C ASP A 153 29.25 36.65 16.30
N LYS A 154 30.51 37.02 16.55
CA LYS A 154 30.90 38.28 17.22
C LYS A 154 30.57 39.54 16.40
N GLU A 155 30.57 39.46 15.07
CA GLU A 155 30.28 40.58 14.15
C GLU A 155 28.78 40.80 13.97
N VAL A 156 27.99 39.73 13.82
CA VAL A 156 26.52 39.79 13.86
C VAL A 156 26.06 40.36 15.20
N MET A 157 26.64 39.90 16.30
CA MET A 157 26.36 40.42 17.65
C MET A 157 26.79 41.88 17.81
N ARG A 158 27.92 42.32 17.21
CA ARG A 158 28.31 43.73 17.15
C ARG A 158 27.30 44.56 16.37
N LEU A 159 26.82 44.07 15.21
CA LEU A 159 25.91 44.79 14.34
C LEU A 159 24.51 44.97 14.95
N ILE A 160 23.97 43.93 15.61
CA ILE A 160 22.73 44.03 16.40
C ILE A 160 22.90 45.07 17.53
N LYS A 161 24.02 45.03 18.25
CA LYS A 161 24.34 45.97 19.34
C LYS A 161 24.47 47.42 18.86
N LEU A 162 24.99 47.65 17.64
CA LEU A 162 25.00 48.98 17.00
C LEU A 162 23.58 49.46 16.67
N ILE A 163 22.76 48.61 16.04
CA ILE A 163 21.37 48.95 15.67
C ILE A 163 20.52 49.26 16.92
N LEU A 164 20.66 48.47 17.99
CA LEU A 164 19.97 48.72 19.27
C LEU A 164 20.38 50.05 19.91
N LYS A 165 21.66 50.42 19.89
CA LYS A 165 22.17 51.69 20.44
C LYS A 165 21.54 52.93 19.81
N VAL A 166 21.12 52.88 18.54
CA VAL A 166 20.40 53.99 17.89
C VAL A 166 19.05 54.28 18.56
N GLY A 167 18.42 53.27 19.17
CA GLY A 167 17.18 53.43 19.94
C GLY A 167 17.39 54.15 21.29
N GLY A 168 18.57 54.00 21.89
CA GLY A 168 18.93 54.57 23.20
C GLY A 168 19.62 53.56 24.12
N LYS A 169 19.50 53.75 25.43
CA LYS A 169 20.05 52.82 26.46
C LYS A 169 19.12 51.63 26.80
N ARG A 170 17.87 51.67 26.35
CA ARG A 170 16.84 50.60 26.46
C ARG A 170 15.81 50.76 25.33
N GLY A 171 15.00 49.74 25.12
CA GLY A 171 13.92 49.71 24.13
C GLY A 171 14.35 49.24 22.74
N ILE A 172 13.37 48.84 21.94
CA ILE A 172 13.49 48.43 20.54
C ILE A 172 12.65 49.37 19.66
N ALA A 173 13.21 49.77 18.52
CA ALA A 173 12.68 50.88 17.73
C ALA A 173 11.34 50.54 17.05
N GLN A 174 10.21 50.98 17.61
CA GLN A 174 8.90 50.75 17.00
C GLN A 174 8.83 51.38 15.59
N GLY A 175 8.82 50.54 14.55
CA GLY A 175 8.95 50.93 13.13
C GLY A 175 10.17 50.35 12.40
N SER A 176 11.14 49.76 13.10
CA SER A 176 12.30 49.06 12.53
C SER A 176 11.96 47.65 12.02
N PRO A 177 12.44 47.21 10.85
CA PRO A 177 12.15 45.88 10.30
C PRO A 177 12.54 44.68 11.18
N ILE A 178 13.65 44.77 11.92
CA ILE A 178 14.15 43.68 12.77
C ILE A 178 13.47 43.63 14.16
N SER A 179 12.89 44.75 14.60
CA SER A 179 12.34 44.87 15.97
C SER A 179 11.23 43.86 16.32
N PRO A 180 10.34 43.40 15.40
CA PRO A 180 9.38 42.34 15.71
C PRO A 180 10.04 40.97 16.01
N LEU A 181 11.12 40.62 15.31
CA LEU A 181 11.87 39.39 15.57
C LEU A 181 12.51 39.45 16.98
N LEU A 182 13.17 40.58 17.28
CA LEU A 182 13.76 40.82 18.59
C LEU A 182 12.72 40.79 19.73
N SER A 183 11.50 41.28 19.47
CA SER A 183 10.38 41.20 20.42
C SER A 183 9.97 39.75 20.72
N ASN A 184 9.87 38.90 19.70
CA ASN A 184 9.56 37.49 19.88
C ASN A 184 10.66 36.74 20.63
N ILE A 185 11.95 36.97 20.31
CA ILE A 185 13.08 36.40 21.06
C ILE A 185 13.02 36.78 22.53
N TYR A 186 12.63 38.03 22.84
CA TYR A 186 12.55 38.51 24.22
C TYR A 186 11.43 37.83 25.03
N LEU A 187 10.26 37.62 24.42
CA LEU A 187 9.06 37.10 25.09
C LEU A 187 8.94 35.55 25.07
N ASN A 188 9.77 34.85 24.30
CA ASN A 188 9.66 33.40 24.09
C ASN A 188 9.71 32.55 25.38
N GLU A 189 10.34 33.04 26.46
CA GLU A 189 10.33 32.33 27.75
C GLU A 189 8.92 32.28 28.38
N VAL A 190 8.11 33.32 28.17
CA VAL A 190 6.71 33.37 28.62
C VAL A 190 5.87 32.39 27.81
N ASP A 191 6.10 32.31 26.49
CA ASP A 191 5.43 31.33 25.62
C ASP A 191 5.80 29.88 26.02
N LYS A 192 7.10 29.61 26.28
CA LYS A 192 7.58 28.29 26.76
C LYS A 192 6.96 27.89 28.09
N MET A 193 6.81 28.84 29.02
CA MET A 193 6.12 28.60 30.29
C MET A 193 4.63 28.28 30.06
N LEU A 194 3.97 28.95 29.12
CA LEU A 194 2.55 28.72 28.81
C LEU A 194 2.30 27.37 28.11
N GLU A 195 3.14 26.92 27.18
CA GLU A 195 3.01 25.55 26.65
C GLU A 195 3.27 24.50 27.74
N LYS A 196 4.28 24.69 28.62
CA LYS A 196 4.51 23.78 29.76
C LYS A 196 3.32 23.75 30.73
N ALA A 197 2.70 24.89 31.01
CA ALA A 197 1.49 24.95 31.83
C ALA A 197 0.32 24.19 31.17
N LYS A 198 0.14 24.33 29.85
CA LYS A 198 -0.85 23.60 29.04
C LYS A 198 -0.59 22.09 28.98
N GLU A 199 0.66 21.66 28.93
CA GLU A 199 1.07 20.26 29.00
C GLU A 199 0.73 19.64 30.37
N VAL A 200 1.16 20.27 31.46
CA VAL A 200 0.92 19.81 32.84
C VAL A 200 -0.57 19.84 33.22
N THR A 201 -1.41 20.59 32.50
CA THR A 201 -2.87 20.71 32.74
C THR A 201 -3.73 20.00 31.70
N LYS A 202 -3.13 19.09 30.91
CA LYS A 202 -3.83 18.28 29.90
C LYS A 202 -4.43 17.02 30.52
N GLU A 203 -5.76 16.93 30.53
CA GLU A 203 -6.48 15.73 31.02
C GLU A 203 -6.93 14.88 29.82
N GLY A 204 -6.05 13.98 29.38
CA GLY A 204 -6.27 13.10 28.23
C GLY A 204 -6.45 13.86 26.92
N LYS A 205 -7.70 13.96 26.44
CA LYS A 205 -8.08 14.71 25.22
C LYS A 205 -8.43 16.18 25.49
N TYR A 206 -8.58 16.60 26.75
CA TYR A 206 -8.97 17.95 27.11
C TYR A 206 -7.75 18.83 27.44
N GLN A 207 -7.75 20.06 26.96
CA GLN A 207 -6.73 21.08 27.25
C GLN A 207 -7.36 22.20 28.07
N HIS A 208 -6.84 22.47 29.26
CA HIS A 208 -7.45 23.41 30.20
C HIS A 208 -6.79 24.81 30.23
N ILE A 209 -5.69 24.98 29.50
CA ILE A 209 -5.06 26.25 29.14
C ILE A 209 -4.80 26.24 27.63
N GLU A 210 -4.99 27.38 26.98
CA GLU A 210 -4.45 27.69 25.66
C GLU A 210 -4.15 29.20 25.59
N TYR A 211 -3.30 29.65 24.66
CA TYR A 211 -2.97 31.07 24.51
C TYR A 211 -2.76 31.46 23.04
N ALA A 212 -2.79 32.77 22.80
CA ALA A 212 -2.44 33.40 21.53
C ALA A 212 -1.70 34.71 21.78
N ARG A 213 -0.46 34.82 21.27
CA ARG A 213 0.37 36.03 21.34
C ARG A 213 0.61 36.63 19.96
N TRP A 214 0.40 37.94 19.82
CA TRP A 214 0.71 38.71 18.62
C TRP A 214 1.62 39.89 18.99
N ALA A 215 2.94 39.64 18.98
CA ALA A 215 3.95 40.52 19.55
C ALA A 215 3.69 40.81 21.05
N ASP A 216 3.24 42.02 21.39
CA ASP A 216 2.91 42.45 22.75
C ASP A 216 1.44 42.21 23.15
N ASP A 217 0.53 41.94 22.21
CA ASP A 217 -0.86 41.55 22.50
C ASP A 217 -0.91 40.04 22.92
N LEU A 218 -1.02 39.73 24.21
CA LEU A 218 -1.10 38.36 24.75
C LEU A 218 -2.50 38.05 25.31
N VAL A 219 -3.05 36.89 24.94
CA VAL A 219 -4.34 36.37 25.42
C VAL A 219 -4.18 34.95 25.91
N ILE A 220 -4.72 34.63 27.08
CA ILE A 220 -4.73 33.28 27.66
C ILE A 220 -6.18 32.87 27.92
N LEU A 221 -6.57 31.67 27.47
CA LEU A 221 -7.89 31.07 27.66
C LEU A 221 -7.79 29.86 28.58
N ILE A 222 -8.62 29.84 29.61
CA ILE A 222 -8.59 28.87 30.71
C ILE A 222 -9.97 28.22 30.86
N SER A 223 -9.97 26.94 31.22
CA SER A 223 -11.16 26.12 31.45
C SER A 223 -12.19 26.82 32.33
N GLY A 224 -13.42 26.93 31.83
CA GLY A 224 -14.53 27.49 32.61
C GLY A 224 -15.15 26.53 33.61
N HIS A 225 -14.56 25.35 33.85
CA HIS A 225 -15.10 24.32 34.72
C HIS A 225 -14.63 24.51 36.18
N PRO A 226 -15.50 24.35 37.21
CA PRO A 226 -15.15 24.65 38.61
C PRO A 226 -13.88 23.96 39.13
N LYS A 227 -13.61 22.71 38.72
CA LYS A 227 -12.36 21.96 39.00
C LYS A 227 -11.07 22.77 38.72
N TRP A 228 -11.13 23.71 37.78
CA TRP A 228 -9.99 24.48 37.28
C TRP A 228 -10.06 25.97 37.65
N GLU A 229 -10.95 26.37 38.59
CA GLU A 229 -11.08 27.76 39.06
C GLU A 229 -9.76 28.34 39.58
N TRP A 230 -8.98 27.52 40.32
CA TRP A 230 -7.68 27.87 40.87
C TRP A 230 -6.64 28.22 39.78
N LEU A 231 -6.78 27.63 38.60
CA LEU A 231 -5.76 27.67 37.54
C LEU A 231 -5.62 29.08 36.94
N GLU A 232 -6.71 29.86 36.94
CA GLU A 232 -6.72 31.27 36.55
C GLU A 232 -5.70 32.09 37.36
N LYS A 233 -5.73 31.95 38.69
CA LYS A 233 -4.85 32.69 39.61
C LYS A 233 -3.40 32.22 39.49
N SER A 234 -3.18 30.90 39.42
CA SER A 234 -1.84 30.32 39.29
C SER A 234 -1.15 30.69 37.98
N VAL A 235 -1.87 30.64 36.86
CA VAL A 235 -1.33 31.04 35.54
C VAL A 235 -1.06 32.55 35.51
N TYR A 236 -1.98 33.38 35.99
CA TYR A 236 -1.76 34.83 36.02
C TYR A 236 -0.53 35.22 36.84
N LYS A 237 -0.41 34.68 38.07
CA LYS A 237 0.77 34.87 38.92
C LYS A 237 2.05 34.40 38.20
N ARG A 238 2.03 33.24 37.54
CA ARG A 238 3.23 32.73 36.88
C ARG A 238 3.66 33.55 35.67
N VAL A 239 2.71 34.11 34.92
CA VAL A 239 3.01 35.07 33.84
C VAL A 239 3.68 36.33 34.41
N GLN A 240 3.19 36.86 35.54
CA GLN A 240 3.84 37.99 36.23
C GLN A 240 5.28 37.63 36.68
N GLU A 241 5.50 36.43 37.25
CA GLU A 241 6.83 35.95 37.65
C GLU A 241 7.82 35.87 36.46
N GLU A 242 7.41 35.37 35.29
CA GLU A 242 8.28 35.31 34.11
C GLU A 242 8.53 36.70 33.48
N LEU A 243 7.50 37.57 33.43
CA LEU A 243 7.66 38.95 32.96
C LEU A 243 8.58 39.79 33.87
N ALA A 244 8.55 39.55 35.18
CA ALA A 244 9.44 40.19 36.15
C ALA A 244 10.92 39.84 35.89
N LYS A 245 11.24 38.58 35.54
CA LYS A 245 12.61 38.18 35.11
C LYS A 245 13.06 38.95 33.86
N LEU A 246 12.14 39.16 32.91
CA LEU A 246 12.37 39.97 31.71
C LEU A 246 12.39 41.48 31.99
N LYS A 247 12.13 41.92 33.23
CA LYS A 247 12.01 43.32 33.67
C LYS A 247 10.98 44.10 32.85
N VAL A 248 9.84 43.44 32.57
CA VAL A 248 8.67 43.99 31.87
C VAL A 248 7.51 44.10 32.87
N GLU A 249 6.89 45.28 32.94
CA GLU A 249 5.72 45.52 33.79
C GLU A 249 4.42 45.19 33.03
N VAL A 250 3.49 44.50 33.70
CA VAL A 250 2.09 44.36 33.25
C VAL A 250 1.37 45.69 33.50
N ASN A 251 0.43 46.05 32.63
CA ASN A 251 -0.41 47.23 32.79
C ASN A 251 -1.77 46.85 33.37
N GLU A 252 -1.92 47.00 34.68
CA GLU A 252 -3.08 46.55 35.44
C GLU A 252 -4.37 47.31 35.08
N GLU A 253 -4.28 48.59 34.66
CA GLU A 253 -5.44 49.38 34.18
C GLU A 253 -6.08 48.81 32.90
N LYS A 254 -5.29 48.10 32.07
CA LYS A 254 -5.72 47.60 30.75
C LYS A 254 -5.84 46.09 30.69
N THR A 255 -5.10 45.37 31.53
CA THR A 255 -5.18 43.91 31.68
C THR A 255 -6.51 43.51 32.31
N LYS A 256 -7.19 42.48 31.76
CA LYS A 256 -8.57 42.12 32.16
C LYS A 256 -8.78 40.62 32.21
N VAL A 257 -9.41 40.16 33.28
CA VAL A 257 -9.97 38.81 33.36
C VAL A 257 -11.46 38.88 32.99
N ILE A 258 -11.86 38.11 31.98
CA ILE A 258 -13.19 38.16 31.36
C ILE A 258 -13.75 36.74 31.23
N ASN A 259 -14.85 36.46 31.92
CA ASN A 259 -15.58 35.20 31.79
C ASN A 259 -16.67 35.28 30.71
N LEU A 260 -16.49 34.52 29.63
CA LEU A 260 -17.44 34.43 28.53
C LEU A 260 -18.75 33.71 28.91
N LYS A 261 -18.83 33.00 30.04
CA LYS A 261 -20.10 32.41 30.52
C LYS A 261 -21.11 33.47 30.95
N GLU A 262 -20.64 34.58 31.52
CA GLU A 262 -21.46 35.70 32.00
C GLU A 262 -21.96 36.62 30.87
N GLY A 263 -21.79 36.22 29.61
CA GLY A 263 -22.23 37.01 28.45
C GLY A 263 -21.40 38.27 28.17
N ARG A 264 -20.34 38.51 28.96
CA ARG A 264 -19.32 39.55 28.72
C ARG A 264 -18.69 39.40 27.32
N ILE A 265 -18.14 40.49 26.81
CA ILE A 265 -17.45 40.53 25.50
C ILE A 265 -15.95 40.58 25.74
N PHE A 266 -15.23 39.63 25.14
CA PHE A 266 -13.76 39.63 25.04
C PHE A 266 -13.34 40.25 23.69
N SER A 267 -12.13 40.82 23.56
CA SER A 267 -11.77 41.60 22.37
C SER A 267 -10.29 41.50 22.01
N TYR A 268 -9.94 40.95 20.83
CA TYR A 268 -8.56 40.68 20.41
C TYR A 268 -8.36 40.92 18.90
N LEU A 269 -7.21 41.50 18.52
CA LEU A 269 -6.80 41.80 17.14
C LEU A 269 -7.87 42.48 16.25
N GLY A 270 -8.73 43.31 16.87
CA GLY A 270 -9.81 44.04 16.21
C GLY A 270 -11.14 43.27 16.10
N PHE A 271 -11.28 42.12 16.74
CA PHE A 271 -12.50 41.32 16.81
C PHE A 271 -13.03 41.22 18.25
N ASP A 272 -14.35 41.45 18.41
CA ASP A 272 -15.13 41.13 19.59
C ASP A 272 -15.57 39.65 19.54
N PHE A 273 -15.41 38.94 20.64
CA PHE A 273 -15.81 37.55 20.88
C PHE A 273 -16.90 37.53 21.95
N ARG A 274 -18.04 36.91 21.65
CA ARG A 274 -19.17 36.79 22.60
C ARG A 274 -19.76 35.39 22.56
N ARG A 275 -19.96 34.76 23.73
CA ARG A 275 -20.65 33.47 23.83
C ARG A 275 -22.14 33.62 23.50
N LYS A 276 -22.68 32.69 22.70
CA LYS A 276 -24.10 32.69 22.31
C LYS A 276 -24.60 31.26 22.09
N ILE A 277 -25.89 31.04 22.32
CA ILE A 277 -26.60 29.83 21.90
C ILE A 277 -27.00 29.96 20.42
N THR A 278 -26.83 28.89 19.65
CA THR A 278 -27.22 28.77 18.23
C THR A 278 -28.72 28.45 18.08
N ARG A 279 -29.26 28.50 16.85
CA ARG A 279 -30.63 28.03 16.56
C ARG A 279 -30.86 26.53 16.85
N GLN A 280 -29.79 25.75 17.03
CA GLN A 280 -29.82 24.31 17.32
C GLN A 280 -29.52 24.02 18.82
N GLY A 281 -29.70 24.98 19.73
CA GLY A 281 -29.45 24.82 21.17
C GLY A 281 -27.96 24.72 21.58
N LYS A 282 -27.05 24.43 20.64
CA LYS A 282 -25.61 24.31 20.90
C LYS A 282 -24.98 25.66 21.21
N TRP A 283 -24.05 25.70 22.17
CA TRP A 283 -23.19 26.87 22.45
C TRP A 283 -22.22 27.15 21.30
N SER A 284 -21.90 28.43 21.08
CA SER A 284 -20.96 28.89 20.05
C SER A 284 -20.37 30.26 20.43
N ILE A 285 -19.31 30.67 19.71
CA ILE A 285 -18.63 31.97 19.89
C ILE A 285 -18.88 32.86 18.68
N GLN A 286 -19.56 33.97 18.91
CA GLN A 286 -19.78 35.01 17.92
C GLN A 286 -18.54 35.92 17.83
N THR A 287 -17.55 35.51 17.04
CA THR A 287 -16.41 36.35 16.65
C THR A 287 -16.85 37.36 15.57
N THR A 288 -16.71 38.66 15.82
CA THR A 288 -17.13 39.75 14.91
C THR A 288 -16.18 40.96 14.96
N PRO A 289 -16.03 41.77 13.90
CA PRO A 289 -15.23 43.00 13.97
C PRO A 289 -15.72 43.97 15.05
N GLN A 290 -14.78 44.60 15.78
CA GLN A 290 -15.02 45.52 16.90
C GLN A 290 -15.97 46.68 16.56
N MET A 291 -16.63 47.26 17.57
CA MET A 291 -17.46 48.45 17.37
C MET A 291 -16.72 49.69 16.81
N LYS A 292 -15.39 49.81 17.00
CA LYS A 292 -14.57 50.82 16.30
C LYS A 292 -14.56 50.68 14.76
N ALA A 293 -15.12 49.58 14.23
CA ALA A 293 -15.36 49.31 12.82
C ALA A 293 -16.87 49.15 12.46
N ARG A 294 -17.80 49.48 13.37
CA ARG A 294 -19.26 49.38 13.18
C ARG A 294 -19.99 50.59 13.78
N THR A 295 -20.66 51.39 12.94
CA THR A 295 -21.64 52.37 13.42
C THR A 295 -22.93 51.67 13.89
N ASN A 296 -23.57 52.25 14.91
CA ASN A 296 -24.73 51.72 15.63
C ASN A 296 -26.00 51.47 14.80
N LEU A 297 -26.91 50.68 15.39
CA LEU A 297 -28.33 50.65 15.05
C LEU A 297 -29.14 50.86 16.35
N ARG A 298 -29.66 52.09 16.53
CA ARG A 298 -30.59 52.55 17.59
C ARG A 298 -30.22 52.29 19.07
N THR A 299 -29.53 53.26 19.69
CA THR A 299 -29.94 53.96 20.94
C THR A 299 -29.09 55.23 21.14
N CYS A 300 -29.33 56.00 22.21
CA CYS A 300 -29.04 57.43 22.29
C CYS A 300 -27.63 57.85 22.76
N LEU A 301 -27.30 59.12 22.42
CA LEU A 301 -26.39 60.06 23.12
C LEU A 301 -24.86 59.84 23.16
N LYS A 302 -24.15 60.96 22.91
CA LYS A 302 -22.80 61.36 23.35
C LYS A 302 -21.67 60.30 23.39
N SER A 303 -21.03 60.03 22.24
CA SER A 303 -19.54 60.01 22.11
C SER A 303 -19.09 59.84 20.65
N ARG A 304 -17.87 60.29 20.31
CA ARG A 304 -17.24 60.18 18.97
C ARG A 304 -16.35 58.93 18.90
N ARG A 305 -16.41 58.11 17.82
CA ARG A 305 -15.30 57.26 17.27
C ARG A 305 -15.69 56.34 16.08
N ASP A 306 -16.46 56.85 15.11
CA ASP A 306 -16.80 56.24 13.80
C ASP A 306 -15.60 56.05 12.80
N GLU A 307 -14.36 55.99 13.30
CA GLU A 307 -13.35 56.93 12.79
C GLU A 307 -12.09 56.38 12.07
N VAL A 308 -12.02 55.10 11.69
CA VAL A 308 -10.89 54.59 10.86
C VAL A 308 -11.25 54.48 9.37
N LEU A 309 -11.80 53.36 8.91
CA LEU A 309 -12.06 53.14 7.48
C LEU A 309 -13.02 54.20 6.91
N ILE A 310 -14.19 54.36 7.52
CA ILE A 310 -15.23 55.28 7.02
C ILE A 310 -14.76 56.74 7.09
N ARG A 311 -13.91 57.12 8.06
CA ARG A 311 -13.29 58.45 8.08
C ARG A 311 -12.31 58.65 6.92
N LYS A 312 -11.36 57.72 6.72
CA LYS A 312 -10.41 57.77 5.58
C LYS A 312 -11.16 57.84 4.24
N LEU A 313 -12.24 57.07 4.07
CA LEU A 313 -13.10 57.13 2.88
C LEU A 313 -13.90 58.45 2.80
N LYS A 314 -14.47 58.97 3.90
CA LYS A 314 -15.13 60.30 3.95
C LYS A 314 -14.16 61.39 3.50
N GLU A 315 -12.92 61.36 3.96
CA GLU A 315 -11.87 62.32 3.62
C GLU A 315 -11.45 62.22 2.15
N ILE A 316 -11.30 61.02 1.59
CA ILE A 316 -11.05 60.79 0.15
C ILE A 316 -12.22 61.32 -0.70
N PHE A 317 -13.47 60.93 -0.41
CA PHE A 317 -14.66 61.41 -1.12
C PHE A 317 -14.91 62.93 -0.93
N ARG A 318 -14.30 63.58 0.07
CA ARG A 318 -14.30 65.05 0.24
C ARG A 318 -13.19 65.70 -0.59
N ARG A 319 -11.95 65.25 -0.44
CA ARG A 319 -10.75 65.84 -1.08
C ARG A 319 -10.76 65.69 -2.60
N TYR A 320 -11.29 64.59 -3.11
CA TYR A 320 -11.38 64.29 -4.55
C TYR A 320 -12.80 64.48 -5.11
N LYS A 321 -13.65 65.31 -4.46
CA LYS A 321 -15.06 65.53 -4.87
C LYS A 321 -15.19 65.97 -6.33
N SER A 322 -14.28 66.80 -6.81
CA SER A 322 -14.28 67.41 -8.16
C SER A 322 -13.47 66.62 -9.21
N GLN A 323 -13.01 65.41 -8.89
CA GLN A 323 -12.22 64.58 -9.80
C GLN A 323 -13.09 63.46 -10.42
N PRO A 324 -12.72 62.93 -11.60
CA PRO A 324 -13.45 61.82 -12.24
C PRO A 324 -13.59 60.62 -11.30
N ILE A 325 -14.80 60.04 -11.22
CA ILE A 325 -15.15 58.98 -10.26
C ILE A 325 -14.23 57.75 -10.35
N GLY A 326 -13.73 57.41 -11.54
CA GLY A 326 -12.75 56.34 -11.74
C GLY A 326 -11.44 56.55 -10.96
N ARG A 327 -10.94 57.79 -10.90
CA ARG A 327 -9.75 58.15 -10.10
C ARG A 327 -10.02 57.99 -8.60
N VAL A 328 -11.22 58.35 -8.16
CA VAL A 328 -11.65 58.16 -6.75
C VAL A 328 -11.75 56.66 -6.43
N ILE A 329 -12.31 55.86 -7.33
CA ILE A 329 -12.44 54.40 -7.15
C ILE A 329 -11.07 53.72 -7.16
N HIS A 330 -10.14 54.14 -8.02
CA HIS A 330 -8.75 53.64 -8.01
C HIS A 330 -8.06 53.88 -6.66
N ILE A 331 -8.28 55.04 -6.01
CA ILE A 331 -7.75 55.33 -4.66
C ILE A 331 -8.48 54.52 -3.56
N VAL A 332 -9.78 54.26 -3.71
CA VAL A 332 -10.62 53.58 -2.72
C VAL A 332 -10.46 52.06 -2.75
N ASN A 333 -10.28 51.46 -3.92
CA ASN A 333 -10.26 50.01 -4.13
C ASN A 333 -9.16 49.28 -3.33
N PRO A 334 -7.88 49.72 -3.30
CA PRO A 334 -6.84 49.06 -2.50
C PRO A 334 -7.16 49.09 -1.00
N ILE A 335 -7.75 50.20 -0.52
CA ILE A 335 -8.14 50.38 0.88
C ILE A 335 -9.27 49.40 1.26
N LEU A 336 -10.27 49.26 0.39
CA LEU A 336 -11.37 48.29 0.58
C LEU A 336 -10.85 46.85 0.52
N ARG A 337 -10.05 46.50 -0.51
CA ARG A 337 -9.47 45.17 -0.69
C ARG A 337 -8.66 44.73 0.54
N GLY A 338 -7.76 45.59 1.03
CA GLY A 338 -6.96 45.31 2.22
C GLY A 338 -7.81 45.11 3.49
N TRP A 339 -8.75 46.01 3.74
CA TRP A 339 -9.62 45.92 4.92
C TRP A 339 -10.55 44.71 4.89
N VAL A 340 -11.17 44.41 3.73
CA VAL A 340 -12.03 43.23 3.55
C VAL A 340 -11.25 41.93 3.65
N ASN A 341 -10.00 41.88 3.17
CA ASN A 341 -9.16 40.68 3.30
C ASN A 341 -8.76 40.41 4.76
N TYR A 342 -8.48 41.43 5.57
CA TYR A 342 -8.18 41.25 7.00
C TYR A 342 -9.42 40.80 7.78
N PHE A 343 -10.55 41.49 7.62
CA PHE A 343 -11.78 41.19 8.38
C PHE A 343 -12.61 40.03 7.80
N ARG A 344 -12.06 39.22 6.87
CA ARG A 344 -12.83 38.26 6.06
C ARG A 344 -13.33 37.04 6.83
N ILE A 345 -12.76 36.76 8.00
CA ILE A 345 -13.09 35.62 8.86
C ILE A 345 -14.25 35.93 9.82
N GLY A 346 -14.86 34.88 10.38
CA GLY A 346 -15.92 35.00 11.38
C GLY A 346 -17.20 35.65 10.86
N HIS A 347 -17.95 36.31 11.73
CA HIS A 347 -19.32 36.78 11.46
C HIS A 347 -19.37 38.21 10.86
N SER A 348 -18.48 38.50 9.90
CA SER A 348 -18.28 39.86 9.35
C SER A 348 -19.33 40.34 8.33
N SER A 349 -20.24 39.48 7.87
CA SER A 349 -21.17 39.75 6.76
C SER A 349 -22.04 40.99 6.97
N ARG A 350 -22.51 41.24 8.20
CA ARG A 350 -23.30 42.44 8.54
C ARG A 350 -22.48 43.72 8.41
N THR A 351 -21.22 43.70 8.85
CA THR A 351 -20.28 44.84 8.74
C THR A 351 -19.89 45.07 7.27
N PHE A 352 -19.61 44.00 6.53
CA PHE A 352 -19.32 44.05 5.09
C PHE A 352 -20.49 44.60 4.27
N ARG A 353 -21.72 44.15 4.53
CA ARG A 353 -22.93 44.67 3.88
C ARG A 353 -23.10 46.18 4.11
N TYR A 354 -22.87 46.65 5.33
CA TYR A 354 -22.91 48.08 5.68
C TYR A 354 -21.85 48.89 4.91
N VAL A 355 -20.59 48.44 4.88
CA VAL A 355 -19.51 49.12 4.12
C VAL A 355 -19.82 49.13 2.62
N LYS A 356 -20.24 47.99 2.04
CA LYS A 356 -20.65 47.87 0.63
C LYS A 356 -21.74 48.89 0.28
N GLN A 357 -22.84 48.91 1.04
CA GLN A 357 -23.94 49.86 0.86
C GLN A 357 -23.51 51.33 1.03
N TRP A 358 -22.66 51.63 2.02
CA TRP A 358 -22.19 53.00 2.28
C TRP A 358 -21.35 53.55 1.13
N VAL A 359 -20.41 52.74 0.61
CA VAL A 359 -19.56 53.13 -0.53
C VAL A 359 -20.41 53.32 -1.79
N MET A 360 -21.33 52.40 -2.08
CA MET A 360 -22.24 52.53 -3.22
C MET A 360 -23.09 53.81 -3.15
N LYS A 361 -23.60 54.17 -1.97
CA LYS A 361 -24.35 55.42 -1.75
C LYS A 361 -23.46 56.67 -1.96
N LYS A 362 -22.15 56.59 -1.71
CA LYS A 362 -21.19 57.67 -1.98
C LYS A 362 -20.83 57.78 -3.47
N VAL A 363 -20.54 56.67 -4.13
CA VAL A 363 -20.27 56.62 -5.58
C VAL A 363 -21.46 57.15 -6.37
N ARG A 364 -22.68 56.65 -6.10
CA ARG A 364 -23.92 57.17 -6.73
C ARG A 364 -24.16 58.65 -6.45
N ARG A 365 -23.91 59.15 -5.23
CA ARG A 365 -24.06 60.59 -4.92
C ARG A 365 -23.03 61.45 -5.67
N ASN A 366 -21.79 60.99 -5.83
CA ASN A 366 -20.79 61.73 -6.61
C ASN A 366 -21.15 61.76 -8.11
N LEU A 367 -21.52 60.62 -8.71
CA LEU A 367 -22.08 60.54 -10.08
C LEU A 367 -23.28 61.48 -10.29
N THR A 368 -24.20 61.51 -9.32
CA THR A 368 -25.40 62.38 -9.36
C THR A 368 -25.02 63.86 -9.35
N GLN A 369 -24.08 64.25 -8.49
CA GLN A 369 -23.61 65.64 -8.37
C GLN A 369 -22.80 66.08 -9.59
N ALA A 370 -21.96 65.21 -10.16
CA ALA A 370 -21.19 65.48 -11.37
C ALA A 370 -22.08 65.75 -12.60
N ARG A 371 -23.27 65.11 -12.68
CA ARG A 371 -24.25 65.31 -13.76
C ARG A 371 -25.42 66.24 -13.39
N LYS A 372 -25.26 67.10 -12.36
CA LYS A 372 -26.29 68.06 -11.87
C LYS A 372 -27.70 67.47 -11.63
N ALA A 373 -27.83 66.16 -11.42
CA ALA A 373 -29.12 65.48 -11.41
C ALA A 373 -29.81 65.49 -10.03
N LYS A 374 -31.16 65.41 -10.01
CA LYS A 374 -31.95 65.26 -8.77
C LYS A 374 -31.93 63.79 -8.27
N GLY A 375 -31.95 63.60 -6.94
CA GLY A 375 -32.11 62.29 -6.28
C GLY A 375 -30.80 61.65 -5.76
N PHE A 376 -30.83 60.32 -5.58
CA PHE A 376 -29.68 59.51 -5.08
C PHE A 376 -29.12 58.52 -6.12
N GLY A 377 -29.63 58.53 -7.36
CA GLY A 377 -29.08 57.72 -8.46
C GLY A 377 -29.43 56.21 -8.47
N TRP A 378 -30.14 55.69 -7.47
CA TRP A 378 -30.45 54.24 -7.38
C TRP A 378 -31.17 53.67 -8.61
N LYS A 379 -32.12 54.41 -9.20
CA LYS A 379 -32.79 54.03 -10.46
C LYS A 379 -31.99 54.34 -11.75
N LYS A 380 -30.88 55.08 -11.67
CA LYS A 380 -30.09 55.53 -12.85
C LYS A 380 -28.78 54.76 -13.07
N TRP A 381 -28.25 54.11 -12.04
CA TRP A 381 -27.05 53.28 -12.13
C TRP A 381 -27.28 52.00 -11.35
N SER A 382 -27.35 50.85 -12.04
CA SER A 382 -27.52 49.53 -11.40
C SER A 382 -26.30 49.18 -10.52
N ASN A 383 -26.43 48.16 -9.66
CA ASN A 383 -25.29 47.71 -8.85
C ASN A 383 -24.18 47.15 -9.75
N GLU A 384 -24.58 46.32 -10.71
CA GLU A 384 -23.72 45.67 -11.69
C GLU A 384 -22.98 46.67 -12.58
N TRP A 385 -23.64 47.72 -13.07
CA TRP A 385 -22.98 48.75 -13.87
C TRP A 385 -21.85 49.45 -13.11
N ILE A 386 -22.00 49.67 -11.80
CA ILE A 386 -20.96 50.27 -10.95
C ILE A 386 -19.79 49.29 -10.73
N TYR A 387 -20.04 47.98 -10.74
CA TYR A 387 -18.98 46.98 -10.61
C TYR A 387 -18.26 46.72 -11.94
N ARG A 388 -18.98 46.35 -13.00
CA ARG A 388 -18.40 46.07 -14.33
C ARG A 388 -17.78 47.31 -14.98
N THR A 389 -18.47 48.46 -14.99
CA THR A 389 -18.05 49.64 -15.78
C THR A 389 -17.11 50.59 -15.03
N LEU A 390 -17.26 50.71 -13.70
CA LEU A 390 -16.40 51.58 -12.89
C LEU A 390 -15.36 50.82 -12.07
N GLY A 391 -15.32 49.48 -12.16
CA GLY A 391 -14.33 48.63 -11.50
C GLY A 391 -14.38 48.69 -9.97
N LEU A 392 -15.50 49.07 -9.34
CA LEU A 392 -15.59 49.18 -7.88
C LEU A 392 -15.38 47.81 -7.21
N TYR A 393 -14.63 47.76 -6.10
CA TYR A 393 -14.40 46.53 -5.35
C TYR A 393 -15.72 45.90 -4.84
N GLU A 394 -15.97 44.63 -5.20
CA GLU A 394 -17.24 43.94 -4.92
C GLU A 394 -17.13 42.66 -4.06
N ASP A 395 -15.93 42.10 -3.92
CA ASP A 395 -15.70 40.80 -3.28
C ASP A 395 -15.70 40.90 -1.75
N TYR A 396 -16.91 40.98 -1.21
CA TYR A 396 -17.21 41.00 0.23
C TYR A 396 -17.61 39.59 0.75
N ARG A 397 -17.13 38.51 0.13
CA ARG A 397 -17.38 37.13 0.57
C ARG A 397 -16.61 36.82 1.86
N ILE A 398 -17.28 36.24 2.86
CA ILE A 398 -16.64 35.68 4.06
C ILE A 398 -15.75 34.50 3.65
N ARG A 399 -14.58 34.37 4.28
CA ARG A 399 -13.85 33.10 4.38
C ARG A 399 -14.27 32.44 5.68
N TYR A 400 -15.08 31.39 5.59
CA TYR A 400 -15.34 30.53 6.73
C TYR A 400 -14.05 29.78 7.01
N TYR A 401 -13.39 30.10 8.12
CA TYR A 401 -12.27 29.29 8.62
C TYR A 401 -12.88 28.03 9.24
N VAL A 402 -13.25 27.10 8.37
CA VAL A 402 -13.57 25.73 8.76
C VAL A 402 -12.26 25.20 9.36
N PRO A 403 -12.19 24.86 10.66
CA PRO A 403 -11.04 24.12 11.17
C PRO A 403 -10.93 22.81 10.38
N LYS A 404 -9.75 22.17 10.30
CA LYS A 404 -9.64 20.78 9.83
C LYS A 404 -10.29 19.81 10.84
N ALA A 405 -11.61 19.90 10.99
CA ALA A 405 -12.43 18.71 11.00
C ALA A 405 -12.19 17.98 9.66
N SER A 406 -12.44 16.67 9.68
CA SER A 406 -12.46 15.76 8.53
C SER A 406 -12.73 16.44 7.19
N PRO A 407 -11.98 16.14 6.11
CA PRO A 407 -12.35 16.58 4.77
C PRO A 407 -13.83 16.28 4.52
N ALA A 408 -14.56 17.22 3.90
CA ALA A 408 -15.89 16.92 3.44
C ALA A 408 -15.81 15.68 2.53
N GLN A 409 -16.71 14.72 2.72
CA GLN A 409 -16.72 13.48 1.95
C GLN A 409 -16.74 13.84 0.46
N TYR A 410 -15.69 13.47 -0.26
CA TYR A 410 -15.53 13.73 -1.68
C TYR A 410 -15.48 12.39 -2.40
N VAL A 411 -16.27 12.29 -3.47
CA VAL A 411 -16.38 11.10 -4.32
C VAL A 411 -16.36 11.58 -5.76
N ILE A 412 -15.55 10.93 -6.60
CA ILE A 412 -15.57 11.09 -8.05
C ILE A 412 -15.74 9.72 -8.69
N ASN A 413 -16.53 9.64 -9.77
CA ASN A 413 -16.89 8.40 -10.46
C ASN A 413 -16.54 8.52 -11.96
N PHE A 414 -16.19 7.41 -12.58
CA PHE A 414 -15.80 7.32 -13.99
C PHE A 414 -16.13 5.93 -14.56
N GLU A 415 -16.70 5.85 -15.76
CA GLU A 415 -16.97 4.57 -16.43
C GLU A 415 -15.77 4.11 -17.24
N TRP A 416 -15.31 2.88 -17.01
CA TRP A 416 -14.08 2.35 -17.59
C TRP A 416 -14.10 0.83 -17.67
N GLY A 417 -13.71 0.24 -18.80
CA GLY A 417 -13.79 -1.23 -18.98
C GLY A 417 -15.20 -1.81 -18.73
N GLY A 418 -16.24 -1.05 -19.10
CA GLY A 418 -17.66 -1.41 -18.89
C GLY A 418 -18.16 -1.32 -17.44
N ARG A 419 -17.38 -0.76 -16.51
CA ARG A 419 -17.65 -0.80 -15.06
C ARG A 419 -17.33 0.56 -14.41
N THR A 420 -18.09 0.94 -13.37
CA THR A 420 -17.84 2.18 -12.63
C THR A 420 -16.58 2.05 -11.76
N LEU A 421 -15.58 2.90 -12.03
CA LEU A 421 -14.49 3.23 -11.10
C LEU A 421 -14.91 4.41 -10.23
N SER A 422 -14.62 4.36 -8.93
CA SER A 422 -14.89 5.47 -8.01
C SER A 422 -13.77 5.66 -6.99
N LEU A 423 -13.49 6.91 -6.63
CA LEU A 423 -12.51 7.30 -5.60
C LEU A 423 -13.20 8.15 -4.54
N GLU A 424 -13.25 7.65 -3.30
CA GLU A 424 -13.81 8.34 -2.13
C GLU A 424 -12.72 8.72 -1.12
N THR A 425 -12.79 9.93 -0.55
CA THR A 425 -11.99 10.32 0.64
C THR A 425 -12.77 11.18 1.63
N GLY A 426 -12.17 11.46 2.79
CA GLY A 426 -12.72 12.30 3.87
C GLY A 426 -13.58 11.56 4.92
N LYS A 427 -14.04 10.33 4.63
CA LYS A 427 -14.88 9.51 5.52
C LYS A 427 -14.08 8.55 6.41
N ILE A 428 -13.23 7.70 5.83
CA ILE A 428 -12.54 6.58 6.51
C ILE A 428 -11.06 6.90 6.75
N ALA A 429 -10.46 6.29 7.79
CA ALA A 429 -9.03 6.34 8.14
C ALA A 429 -8.37 7.74 8.18
N ARG A 430 -9.13 8.75 8.59
CA ARG A 430 -8.82 10.20 8.54
C ARG A 430 -7.66 10.68 9.44
N GLN A 431 -6.84 9.77 9.95
CA GLN A 431 -5.59 10.05 10.67
C GLN A 431 -4.35 9.64 9.86
N ALA A 432 -4.52 8.82 8.81
CA ALA A 432 -3.49 8.61 7.81
C ALA A 432 -3.20 9.92 7.05
N HIS A 433 -2.00 10.04 6.49
CA HIS A 433 -1.61 11.22 5.71
C HIS A 433 -2.42 11.29 4.42
N GLY A 434 -2.52 10.15 3.72
CA GLY A 434 -3.47 9.91 2.63
C GLY A 434 -4.42 8.76 2.97
N SER A 435 -5.67 8.84 2.53
CA SER A 435 -6.68 7.78 2.70
C SER A 435 -7.69 7.87 1.56
N VAL A 436 -7.87 6.79 0.80
CA VAL A 436 -8.82 6.67 -0.31
C VAL A 436 -9.53 5.32 -0.22
N VAL A 437 -10.85 5.31 -0.35
CA VAL A 437 -11.59 4.09 -0.70
C VAL A 437 -11.77 4.10 -2.21
N VAL A 438 -11.30 3.07 -2.87
CA VAL A 438 -11.47 2.84 -4.31
C VAL A 438 -12.46 1.70 -4.50
N ASN A 439 -13.44 1.88 -5.39
CA ASN A 439 -14.33 0.80 -5.81
C ASN A 439 -14.30 0.69 -7.34
N TYR A 440 -14.21 -0.53 -7.86
CA TYR A 440 -14.30 -0.83 -9.29
C TYR A 440 -15.33 -1.95 -9.49
N GLY A 441 -16.51 -1.58 -10.00
CA GLY A 441 -17.74 -2.32 -9.71
C GLY A 441 -17.88 -2.53 -8.20
N ASP A 442 -18.22 -3.74 -7.77
CA ASP A 442 -18.45 -4.08 -6.36
C ASP A 442 -17.17 -4.54 -5.61
N THR A 443 -16.00 -4.58 -6.26
CA THR A 443 -14.71 -4.75 -5.56
C THR A 443 -14.30 -3.43 -4.92
N SER A 444 -14.16 -3.41 -3.59
CA SER A 444 -13.92 -2.22 -2.75
C SER A 444 -12.66 -2.39 -1.89
N ILE A 445 -11.77 -1.38 -1.91
CA ILE A 445 -10.48 -1.41 -1.22
C ILE A 445 -10.25 -0.08 -0.48
N LEU A 446 -9.91 -0.14 0.80
CA LEU A 446 -9.42 1.00 1.58
C LEU A 446 -7.90 1.06 1.49
N VAL A 447 -7.38 2.08 0.83
CA VAL A 447 -5.94 2.36 0.76
C VAL A 447 -5.57 3.51 1.70
N THR A 448 -4.56 3.30 2.54
CA THR A 448 -4.04 4.31 3.48
C THR A 448 -2.54 4.46 3.34
N VAL A 449 -2.08 5.72 3.35
CA VAL A 449 -0.67 6.11 3.27
C VAL A 449 -0.27 6.85 4.55
N VAL A 450 0.80 6.40 5.18
CA VAL A 450 1.42 7.05 6.34
C VAL A 450 2.91 7.22 6.05
N SER A 451 3.44 8.43 6.27
CA SER A 451 4.89 8.66 6.34
C SER A 451 5.30 9.03 7.76
N ARG A 452 6.51 8.63 8.15
CA ARG A 452 7.22 9.09 9.35
C ARG A 452 8.67 9.38 8.99
N LYS A 453 9.18 10.56 9.36
CA LYS A 453 10.62 10.81 9.33
C LYS A 453 11.36 9.85 10.26
N LYS A 454 12.25 9.03 9.70
CA LYS A 454 13.03 8.06 10.46
C LYS A 454 14.10 8.77 11.29
N GLU A 455 14.34 8.28 12.51
CA GLU A 455 15.37 8.81 13.43
C GLU A 455 16.77 8.22 13.13
N GLU A 456 16.81 7.06 12.48
CA GLU A 456 18.03 6.42 11.97
C GLU A 456 18.20 6.74 10.48
N ASN A 457 19.32 7.36 10.10
CA ASN A 457 19.67 7.55 8.69
C ASN A 457 20.05 6.21 8.05
N VAL A 458 19.10 5.60 7.33
CA VAL A 458 19.33 4.48 6.39
C VAL A 458 19.71 4.98 5.00
N ASP A 459 20.23 4.08 4.18
CA ASP A 459 20.73 4.26 2.81
C ASP A 459 19.73 3.81 1.71
N PHE A 460 18.58 3.26 2.12
CA PHE A 460 17.51 2.79 1.24
C PHE A 460 16.16 3.45 1.57
N LEU A 461 15.25 3.51 0.59
CA LEU A 461 13.86 3.95 0.77
C LEU A 461 13.08 2.92 1.61
N PRO A 462 12.67 3.23 2.86
CA PRO A 462 11.90 2.34 3.73
C PRO A 462 10.40 2.40 3.38
N LEU A 463 10.08 2.07 2.12
CA LEU A 463 8.73 1.85 1.62
C LEU A 463 8.28 0.41 1.93
N ASN A 464 7.15 0.27 2.61
CA ASN A 464 6.51 -0.99 2.96
C ASN A 464 5.05 -1.00 2.46
N VAL A 465 4.82 -1.64 1.33
CA VAL A 465 3.46 -1.89 0.80
C VAL A 465 2.89 -3.20 1.34
N GLN A 466 1.63 -3.19 1.74
CA GLN A 466 0.87 -4.37 2.17
C GLN A 466 -0.53 -4.36 1.57
N PHE A 467 -0.82 -5.32 0.70
CA PHE A 467 -2.18 -5.73 0.39
C PHE A 467 -2.63 -6.72 1.47
N ILE A 468 -3.78 -6.46 2.09
CA ILE A 468 -4.35 -7.27 3.17
C ILE A 468 -5.77 -7.65 2.76
N ALA A 469 -6.00 -8.94 2.68
CA ALA A 469 -7.24 -9.51 2.19
C ALA A 469 -7.91 -10.30 3.32
N LYS A 470 -9.18 -9.98 3.58
CA LYS A 470 -9.92 -10.50 4.73
C LYS A 470 -11.08 -11.36 4.27
N SER A 471 -11.30 -12.51 4.91
CA SER A 471 -12.33 -13.47 4.46
C SER A 471 -13.75 -12.87 4.50
N TYR A 472 -13.98 -11.84 5.34
CA TYR A 472 -15.23 -11.08 5.33
C TYR A 472 -15.50 -10.35 4.00
N ALA A 473 -14.48 -10.04 3.19
CA ALA A 473 -14.65 -9.37 1.90
C ALA A 473 -15.42 -10.23 0.88
N THR A 474 -15.40 -11.56 1.05
CA THR A 474 -16.21 -12.55 0.32
C THR A 474 -17.26 -13.21 1.22
N GLY A 475 -17.54 -12.65 2.40
CA GLY A 475 -18.50 -13.21 3.38
C GLY A 475 -18.10 -14.54 4.05
N LYS A 476 -16.85 -14.99 3.91
CA LYS A 476 -16.33 -16.25 4.48
C LYS A 476 -15.77 -16.07 5.90
N ILE A 477 -15.73 -17.16 6.66
CA ILE A 477 -14.89 -17.32 7.86
C ILE A 477 -13.60 -18.04 7.42
N PRO A 478 -12.39 -17.62 7.87
CA PRO A 478 -11.12 -18.24 7.44
C PRO A 478 -11.07 -19.76 7.69
N GLY A 479 -10.51 -20.53 6.75
CA GLY A 479 -10.45 -22.00 6.83
C GLY A 479 -9.58 -22.53 7.98
N GLY A 480 -8.49 -21.83 8.31
CA GLY A 480 -7.52 -22.23 9.32
C GLY A 480 -8.06 -22.44 10.75
N PHE A 481 -7.28 -23.13 11.59
CA PHE A 481 -7.66 -23.56 12.95
C PHE A 481 -8.19 -22.40 13.83
N PHE A 482 -7.52 -21.25 13.82
CA PHE A 482 -7.85 -20.09 14.67
C PHE A 482 -9.02 -19.22 14.14
N LYS A 483 -9.62 -19.55 12.99
CA LYS A 483 -10.72 -18.79 12.35
C LYS A 483 -10.46 -17.28 12.21
N ARG A 484 -9.19 -16.95 11.96
CA ARG A 484 -8.62 -15.60 11.77
C ARG A 484 -7.51 -15.71 10.73
N GLU A 485 -7.34 -14.69 9.89
CA GLU A 485 -6.27 -14.70 8.88
C GLU A 485 -4.89 -14.59 9.55
N GLY A 486 -3.93 -15.39 9.08
CA GLY A 486 -2.61 -15.59 9.71
C GLY A 486 -1.48 -14.86 9.00
N LYS A 487 -0.50 -15.62 8.48
CA LYS A 487 0.51 -15.07 7.54
C LYS A 487 -0.19 -14.58 6.26
N PRO A 488 0.34 -13.58 5.55
CA PRO A 488 -0.11 -13.25 4.21
C PRO A 488 -0.03 -14.46 3.29
N SER A 489 -1.00 -14.58 2.39
CA SER A 489 -0.98 -15.50 1.26
C SER A 489 0.05 -15.06 0.20
N ASP A 490 0.39 -15.98 -0.70
CA ASP A 490 1.25 -15.65 -1.84
C ASP A 490 0.53 -14.66 -2.78
N ARG A 491 -0.80 -14.79 -2.93
CA ARG A 491 -1.64 -13.84 -3.69
C ARG A 491 -1.54 -12.41 -3.12
N GLU A 492 -1.73 -12.23 -1.82
CA GLU A 492 -1.53 -10.92 -1.14
C GLU A 492 -0.10 -10.41 -1.30
N THR A 493 0.89 -11.30 -1.22
CA THR A 493 2.31 -10.96 -1.35
C THR A 493 2.66 -10.48 -2.77
N LEU A 494 2.11 -11.13 -3.80
CA LEU A 494 2.28 -10.76 -5.20
C LEU A 494 1.58 -9.43 -5.52
N ILE A 495 0.34 -9.23 -5.08
CA ILE A 495 -0.37 -7.94 -5.22
C ILE A 495 0.43 -6.82 -4.53
N SER A 496 0.98 -7.09 -3.33
CA SER A 496 1.85 -6.13 -2.62
C SER A 496 3.10 -5.76 -3.43
N ARG A 497 3.70 -6.72 -4.15
CA ARG A 497 4.86 -6.49 -5.02
C ARG A 497 4.50 -5.71 -6.28
N VAL A 498 3.40 -6.04 -6.94
CA VAL A 498 2.90 -5.33 -8.15
C VAL A 498 2.74 -3.83 -7.87
N ILE A 499 2.17 -3.48 -6.71
CA ILE A 499 2.02 -2.10 -6.27
C ILE A 499 3.38 -1.47 -5.92
N ASP A 500 4.21 -2.15 -5.12
CA ASP A 500 5.53 -1.66 -4.70
C ASP A 500 6.45 -1.36 -5.89
N ARG A 501 6.58 -2.31 -6.83
CA ARG A 501 7.33 -2.18 -8.10
C ARG A 501 6.87 -0.95 -8.90
N SER A 502 5.55 -0.74 -8.99
CA SER A 502 4.97 0.38 -9.75
C SER A 502 5.23 1.77 -9.13
N ILE A 503 5.39 1.89 -7.80
CA ILE A 503 5.54 3.20 -7.13
C ILE A 503 6.97 3.50 -6.64
N ARG A 504 7.79 2.48 -6.36
CA ARG A 504 9.14 2.63 -5.81
C ARG A 504 10.08 3.54 -6.64
N PRO A 505 10.16 3.46 -7.99
CA PRO A 505 11.06 4.32 -8.78
C PRO A 505 10.57 5.78 -8.92
N LEU A 506 9.41 6.12 -8.37
CA LEU A 506 8.77 7.44 -8.49
C LEU A 506 8.92 8.30 -7.22
N PHE A 507 9.59 7.79 -6.18
CA PHE A 507 10.01 8.59 -5.04
C PHE A 507 11.29 9.38 -5.38
N PRO A 508 11.50 10.57 -4.80
CA PRO A 508 12.73 11.33 -5.03
C PRO A 508 13.99 10.57 -4.60
N GLU A 509 15.07 10.72 -5.36
CA GLU A 509 16.37 10.13 -5.02
C GLU A 509 16.90 10.72 -3.70
N GLY A 510 17.35 9.86 -2.77
CA GLY A 510 17.73 10.25 -1.41
C GLY A 510 16.56 10.52 -0.45
N PHE A 511 15.32 10.13 -0.79
CA PHE A 511 14.18 10.18 0.13
C PHE A 511 14.16 8.97 1.07
N ASN A 512 14.47 9.19 2.35
CA ASN A 512 14.74 8.12 3.34
C ASN A 512 13.70 8.04 4.48
N ASP A 513 12.58 8.77 4.40
CA ASP A 513 11.50 8.69 5.40
C ASP A 513 10.72 7.35 5.25
N GLU A 514 10.26 6.80 6.36
CA GLU A 514 9.50 5.54 6.40
C GLU A 514 8.10 5.75 5.82
N VAL A 515 7.74 5.01 4.76
CA VAL A 515 6.42 5.10 4.11
C VAL A 515 5.71 3.75 4.19
N SER A 516 4.59 3.71 4.90
CA SER A 516 3.68 2.56 4.90
C SER A 516 2.49 2.82 3.99
N VAL A 517 2.23 1.87 3.08
CA VAL A 517 1.04 1.82 2.23
C VAL A 517 0.29 0.54 2.59
N VAL A 518 -0.96 0.66 3.03
CA VAL A 518 -1.79 -0.51 3.36
C VAL A 518 -3.08 -0.46 2.55
N CYS A 519 -3.32 -1.50 1.75
CA CYS A 519 -4.51 -1.71 0.93
C CYS A 519 -5.36 -2.82 1.56
N ASN A 520 -6.45 -2.47 2.23
CA ASN A 520 -7.36 -3.44 2.85
C ASN A 520 -8.53 -3.72 1.91
N LEU A 521 -8.64 -4.95 1.43
CA LEU A 521 -9.80 -5.40 0.64
C LEU A 521 -11.04 -5.44 1.55
N LEU A 522 -12.01 -4.57 1.30
CA LEU A 522 -13.24 -4.44 2.09
C LEU A 522 -14.36 -5.33 1.55
N THR A 523 -14.42 -5.48 0.23
CA THR A 523 -15.43 -6.27 -0.48
C THR A 523 -14.81 -6.77 -1.78
N TYR A 524 -15.07 -8.02 -2.13
CA TYR A 524 -14.54 -8.63 -3.35
C TYR A 524 -15.65 -9.41 -4.04
N ASN A 525 -15.95 -9.04 -5.28
CA ASN A 525 -17.09 -9.60 -6.00
C ASN A 525 -16.75 -10.86 -6.82
N THR A 526 -15.51 -11.35 -6.76
CA THR A 526 -14.97 -12.47 -7.55
C THR A 526 -15.05 -12.30 -9.09
N VAL A 527 -15.45 -11.11 -9.56
CA VAL A 527 -15.46 -10.74 -10.98
C VAL A 527 -14.26 -9.84 -11.30
N ASN A 528 -14.00 -8.81 -10.49
CA ASN A 528 -13.04 -7.74 -10.81
C ASN A 528 -11.73 -7.91 -10.01
N PRO A 529 -10.58 -8.23 -10.64
CA PRO A 529 -9.30 -8.41 -9.95
C PRO A 529 -8.85 -7.19 -9.13
N PRO A 530 -8.25 -7.38 -7.93
CA PRO A 530 -7.96 -6.30 -6.99
C PRO A 530 -6.68 -5.49 -7.27
N GLU A 531 -5.75 -5.98 -8.11
CA GLU A 531 -4.43 -5.39 -8.38
C GLU A 531 -4.54 -3.94 -8.89
N MET A 532 -5.31 -3.79 -9.96
CA MET A 532 -5.51 -2.53 -10.65
C MET A 532 -6.19 -1.48 -9.77
N PRO A 533 -7.33 -1.75 -9.09
CA PRO A 533 -7.92 -0.76 -8.20
C PRO A 533 -7.01 -0.48 -6.99
N ALA A 534 -6.28 -1.47 -6.45
CA ALA A 534 -5.34 -1.23 -5.35
C ALA A 534 -4.21 -0.26 -5.72
N LEU A 535 -3.64 -0.38 -6.94
CA LEU A 535 -2.63 0.58 -7.42
C LEU A 535 -3.24 1.97 -7.63
N ILE A 536 -4.41 2.07 -8.25
CA ILE A 536 -5.11 3.35 -8.46
C ILE A 536 -5.40 4.04 -7.11
N GLY A 537 -5.92 3.29 -6.13
CA GLY A 537 -6.16 3.78 -4.76
C GLY A 537 -4.87 4.20 -4.05
N THR A 538 -3.76 3.49 -4.30
CA THR A 538 -2.42 3.83 -3.79
C THR A 538 -1.92 5.17 -4.34
N VAL A 539 -1.98 5.37 -5.67
CA VAL A 539 -1.55 6.62 -6.30
C VAL A 539 -2.45 7.78 -5.87
N ALA A 540 -3.77 7.58 -5.83
CA ALA A 540 -4.72 8.59 -5.35
C ALA A 540 -4.48 8.96 -3.88
N ALA A 541 -4.17 7.99 -3.02
CA ALA A 541 -3.84 8.22 -1.62
C ALA A 541 -2.48 8.92 -1.45
N LEU A 542 -1.45 8.54 -2.22
CA LEU A 542 -0.14 9.22 -2.25
C LEU A 542 -0.29 10.68 -2.69
N ALA A 543 -1.00 10.95 -3.78
CA ALA A 543 -1.18 12.30 -4.32
C ALA A 543 -1.83 13.28 -3.33
N ILE A 544 -2.78 12.81 -2.50
CA ILE A 544 -3.41 13.64 -1.45
C ILE A 544 -2.66 13.61 -0.12
N SER A 545 -1.60 12.81 0.05
CA SER A 545 -0.95 12.59 1.36
C SER A 545 -0.04 13.73 1.82
N GLY A 546 0.59 14.44 0.87
CA GLY A 546 1.67 15.40 1.15
C GLY A 546 3.07 14.79 1.17
N VAL A 547 3.22 13.46 1.13
CA VAL A 547 4.49 12.77 0.84
C VAL A 547 5.03 13.29 -0.51
N PRO A 548 6.36 13.44 -0.71
CA PRO A 548 6.95 14.08 -1.91
C PRO A 548 6.86 13.24 -3.20
N PHE A 549 5.78 12.49 -3.39
CA PHE A 549 5.46 11.70 -4.57
C PHE A 549 4.76 12.59 -5.61
N HIS A 550 5.46 12.96 -6.69
CA HIS A 550 5.02 13.98 -7.65
C HIS A 550 4.37 13.42 -8.92
N PHE A 551 4.44 12.11 -9.14
CA PHE A 551 3.96 11.44 -10.35
C PHE A 551 2.47 11.10 -10.23
N THR A 552 1.83 10.80 -11.36
CA THR A 552 0.49 10.21 -11.38
C THR A 552 0.43 9.16 -12.46
N ILE A 553 0.28 7.91 -12.03
CA ILE A 553 0.29 6.71 -12.87
C ILE A 553 -1.03 5.96 -12.67
N ALA A 554 -1.34 5.03 -13.57
CA ALA A 554 -2.43 4.10 -13.39
C ALA A 554 -1.97 2.67 -13.71
N GLY A 555 -2.65 1.69 -13.13
CA GLY A 555 -2.56 0.29 -13.51
C GLY A 555 -3.71 -0.09 -14.43
N VAL A 556 -3.52 -1.11 -15.27
CA VAL A 556 -4.54 -1.68 -16.16
C VAL A 556 -4.26 -3.16 -16.35
N MET A 557 -5.30 -3.95 -16.63
CA MET A 557 -5.14 -5.35 -17.06
C MET A 557 -5.62 -5.53 -18.50
N VAL A 558 -4.91 -6.35 -19.27
CA VAL A 558 -5.22 -6.67 -20.67
C VAL A 558 -5.31 -8.18 -20.83
N GLY A 559 -6.46 -8.65 -21.32
CA GLY A 559 -6.66 -10.01 -21.81
C GLY A 559 -6.61 -10.07 -23.34
N CYS A 560 -6.66 -11.27 -23.89
CA CYS A 560 -6.63 -11.55 -25.32
C CYS A 560 -7.54 -12.76 -25.62
N ASP A 561 -8.53 -12.61 -26.50
CA ASP A 561 -9.45 -13.71 -26.84
C ASP A 561 -8.81 -14.70 -27.84
N GLU A 562 -9.56 -15.76 -28.18
CA GLU A 562 -9.15 -16.78 -29.16
C GLU A 562 -8.95 -16.22 -30.59
N ASN A 563 -9.51 -15.04 -30.89
CA ASN A 563 -9.39 -14.34 -32.16
C ASN A 563 -8.27 -13.27 -32.15
N ASN A 564 -7.49 -13.18 -31.06
CA ASN A 564 -6.47 -12.15 -30.79
C ASN A 564 -7.02 -10.72 -30.57
N ASN A 565 -8.29 -10.55 -30.18
CA ASN A 565 -8.84 -9.27 -29.73
C ASN A 565 -8.45 -8.97 -28.27
N TYR A 566 -8.00 -7.74 -28.00
CA TYR A 566 -7.65 -7.33 -26.64
C TYR A 566 -8.87 -6.96 -25.78
N ILE A 567 -8.94 -7.56 -24.59
CA ILE A 567 -9.98 -7.33 -23.58
C ILE A 567 -9.43 -6.35 -22.52
N LEU A 568 -10.11 -5.22 -22.31
CA LEU A 568 -9.74 -4.25 -21.28
C LEU A 568 -10.30 -4.66 -19.90
N ASN A 569 -9.43 -4.77 -18.90
CA ASN A 569 -9.78 -5.16 -17.53
C ASN A 569 -10.68 -6.42 -17.51
N PRO A 570 -10.19 -7.57 -18.03
CA PRO A 570 -10.93 -8.83 -18.02
C PRO A 570 -11.30 -9.25 -16.59
N SER A 571 -12.44 -9.91 -16.44
CA SER A 571 -12.85 -10.54 -15.18
C SER A 571 -12.06 -11.82 -14.89
N VAL A 572 -12.15 -12.32 -13.66
CA VAL A 572 -11.54 -13.59 -13.22
C VAL A 572 -11.97 -14.80 -14.08
N GLN A 573 -13.13 -14.74 -14.75
CA GLN A 573 -13.57 -15.77 -15.71
C GLN A 573 -12.95 -15.54 -17.09
N GLU A 574 -12.98 -14.30 -17.60
CA GLU A 574 -12.38 -13.94 -18.89
C GLU A 574 -10.86 -14.19 -18.90
N VAL A 575 -10.14 -13.92 -17.80
CA VAL A 575 -8.70 -14.21 -17.63
C VAL A 575 -8.38 -15.69 -17.80
N LYS A 576 -9.25 -16.61 -17.35
CA LYS A 576 -9.00 -18.06 -17.46
C LYS A 576 -9.11 -18.57 -18.90
N ALA A 577 -10.09 -18.05 -19.64
CA ALA A 577 -10.25 -18.31 -21.07
C ALA A 577 -9.12 -17.66 -21.89
N SER A 578 -8.73 -16.42 -21.53
CA SER A 578 -7.73 -15.58 -22.21
C SER A 578 -6.44 -16.29 -22.59
N SER A 579 -5.84 -15.90 -23.72
CA SER A 579 -4.46 -16.23 -24.09
C SER A 579 -3.41 -15.33 -23.45
N LEU A 580 -3.84 -14.32 -22.66
CA LEU A 580 -2.99 -13.33 -22.01
C LEU A 580 -3.55 -12.91 -20.64
N ASP A 581 -2.74 -12.93 -19.59
CA ASP A 581 -2.96 -12.14 -18.37
C ASP A 581 -1.84 -11.12 -18.26
N LEU A 582 -2.08 -9.86 -18.64
CA LEU A 582 -1.06 -8.81 -18.61
C LEU A 582 -1.48 -7.66 -17.70
N PHE A 583 -0.73 -7.48 -16.61
CA PHE A 583 -0.76 -6.26 -15.80
C PHE A 583 0.27 -5.26 -16.32
N LEU A 584 -0.16 -4.00 -16.48
CA LEU A 584 0.64 -2.88 -16.95
C LEU A 584 0.46 -1.68 -16.03
N SER A 585 1.53 -0.96 -15.70
CA SER A 585 1.45 0.39 -15.15
C SER A 585 2.36 1.38 -15.86
N GLY A 586 1.92 2.64 -15.93
CA GLY A 586 2.56 3.70 -16.71
C GLY A 586 1.98 5.10 -16.43
N ASP A 587 2.62 6.12 -17.01
CA ASP A 587 2.17 7.51 -16.99
C ASP A 587 1.40 7.87 -18.29
N GLU A 588 1.25 9.14 -18.66
CA GLU A 588 0.57 9.51 -19.92
C GLU A 588 1.39 9.21 -21.20
N ASN A 589 2.69 8.93 -21.06
CA ASN A 589 3.68 8.87 -22.14
C ASN A 589 4.62 7.65 -22.05
N SER A 590 4.81 7.08 -20.86
CA SER A 590 5.83 6.05 -20.59
C SER A 590 5.27 4.83 -19.82
N ILE A 591 5.93 3.69 -20.02
CA ILE A 591 5.66 2.45 -19.29
C ILE A 591 6.64 2.32 -18.12
N LEU A 592 6.16 1.82 -16.97
CA LEU A 592 6.91 1.70 -15.72
C LEU A 592 7.05 0.26 -15.20
N MET A 593 6.00 -0.55 -15.34
CA MET A 593 6.01 -1.93 -14.86
C MET A 593 5.12 -2.80 -15.73
N VAL A 594 5.60 -4.01 -16.05
CA VAL A 594 4.80 -5.09 -16.65
C VAL A 594 4.98 -6.36 -15.83
N GLU A 595 3.91 -7.13 -15.68
CA GLU A 595 3.97 -8.52 -15.27
C GLU A 595 2.87 -9.30 -16.00
N SER A 596 3.22 -10.38 -16.67
CA SER A 596 2.24 -11.18 -17.43
C SER A 596 2.51 -12.68 -17.45
N GLU A 597 1.44 -13.41 -17.70
CA GLU A 597 1.38 -14.81 -18.08
C GLU A 597 0.76 -14.88 -19.49
N VAL A 598 1.27 -15.76 -20.36
CA VAL A 598 0.97 -15.73 -21.80
C VAL A 598 0.87 -17.14 -22.34
N LYS A 599 -0.21 -17.48 -23.06
CA LYS A 599 -0.37 -18.75 -23.77
C LYS A 599 0.32 -18.70 -25.14
N GLU A 600 1.65 -18.59 -25.11
CA GLU A 600 2.53 -18.68 -26.29
C GLU A 600 2.20 -17.69 -27.42
N LEU A 601 2.09 -16.40 -27.09
CA LEU A 601 1.82 -15.35 -28.09
C LEU A 601 3.12 -14.77 -28.68
N SER A 602 3.07 -14.31 -29.93
CA SER A 602 4.18 -13.63 -30.59
C SER A 602 4.58 -12.34 -29.85
N GLU A 603 5.85 -11.93 -29.98
CA GLU A 603 6.35 -10.68 -29.42
C GLU A 603 5.56 -9.46 -29.91
N GLU A 604 5.09 -9.48 -31.17
CA GLU A 604 4.20 -8.45 -31.73
C GLU A 604 2.85 -8.40 -31.01
N ASN A 605 2.19 -9.56 -30.79
CA ASN A 605 0.89 -9.60 -30.12
C ASN A 605 0.99 -9.14 -28.66
N VAL A 606 2.08 -9.46 -27.95
CA VAL A 606 2.36 -8.96 -26.60
C VAL A 606 2.65 -7.46 -26.61
N PHE A 607 3.44 -6.96 -27.56
CA PHE A 607 3.76 -5.53 -27.68
C PHE A 607 2.53 -4.69 -28.02
N ASN A 608 1.66 -5.17 -28.91
CA ASN A 608 0.41 -4.51 -29.27
C ASN A 608 -0.60 -4.54 -28.11
N ALA A 609 -0.61 -5.58 -27.26
CA ALA A 609 -1.37 -5.59 -26.00
C ALA A 609 -0.88 -4.51 -25.02
N ILE A 610 0.44 -4.30 -24.92
CA ILE A 610 1.03 -3.23 -24.08
C ILE A 610 0.62 -1.84 -24.59
N LYS A 611 0.63 -1.61 -25.92
CA LYS A 611 0.09 -0.36 -26.52
C LYS A 611 -1.39 -0.16 -26.17
N PHE A 612 -2.20 -1.21 -26.34
CA PHE A 612 -3.64 -1.18 -26.04
C PHE A 612 -3.92 -0.82 -24.57
N GLY A 613 -3.20 -1.44 -23.62
CA GLY A 613 -3.30 -1.11 -22.20
C GLY A 613 -2.90 0.34 -21.90
N HIS A 614 -1.81 0.82 -22.48
CA HIS A 614 -1.30 2.17 -22.24
C HIS A 614 -2.26 3.27 -22.70
N GLU A 615 -2.95 3.11 -23.84
CA GLU A 615 -3.97 4.08 -24.24
C GLU A 615 -5.16 4.11 -23.27
N HIS A 616 -5.56 2.96 -22.72
CA HIS A 616 -6.71 2.84 -21.83
C HIS A 616 -6.45 3.26 -20.37
N LEU A 617 -5.20 3.43 -19.93
CA LEU A 617 -4.88 3.95 -18.59
C LEU A 617 -4.84 5.49 -18.50
N LYS A 618 -4.70 6.19 -19.64
CA LYS A 618 -4.63 7.67 -19.70
C LYS A 618 -5.87 8.39 -19.14
N PRO A 619 -7.12 7.92 -19.33
CA PRO A 619 -8.29 8.52 -18.70
C PRO A 619 -8.26 8.43 -17.17
N VAL A 620 -7.73 7.34 -16.63
CA VAL A 620 -7.63 7.11 -15.17
C VAL A 620 -6.60 8.05 -14.54
N ILE A 621 -5.46 8.30 -15.22
CA ILE A 621 -4.50 9.31 -14.76
C ILE A 621 -5.14 10.70 -14.63
N LYS A 622 -5.97 11.09 -15.60
CA LYS A 622 -6.70 12.37 -15.57
C LYS A 622 -7.69 12.42 -14.39
N LEU A 623 -8.40 11.33 -14.12
CA LEU A 623 -9.29 11.19 -12.96
C LEU A 623 -8.55 11.36 -11.63
N ILE A 624 -7.38 10.73 -11.47
CA ILE A 624 -6.56 10.86 -10.25
C ILE A 624 -6.01 12.28 -10.10
N LYS A 625 -5.60 12.94 -11.19
CA LYS A 625 -5.18 14.36 -11.19
C LYS A 625 -6.32 15.27 -10.75
N GLU A 626 -7.53 15.12 -11.32
CA GLU A 626 -8.71 15.91 -10.94
C GLU A 626 -9.11 15.71 -9.47
N PHE A 627 -9.07 14.47 -8.99
CA PHE A 627 -9.31 14.12 -7.59
C PHE A 627 -8.31 14.81 -6.65
N ALA A 628 -7.00 14.72 -6.96
CA ALA A 628 -5.95 15.32 -6.13
C ALA A 628 -6.01 16.85 -6.11
N ASP A 629 -6.19 17.51 -7.26
CA ASP A 629 -6.32 18.97 -7.33
C ASP A 629 -7.59 19.49 -6.63
N THR A 630 -8.68 18.72 -6.64
CA THR A 630 -9.92 19.07 -5.93
C THR A 630 -9.77 18.98 -4.41
N ILE A 631 -9.02 18.00 -3.90
CA ILE A 631 -8.66 17.90 -2.48
C ILE A 631 -7.64 18.99 -2.08
N GLY A 632 -6.75 19.38 -2.99
CA GLY A 632 -5.87 20.55 -2.86
C GLY A 632 -4.76 20.42 -1.81
N ASN A 633 -4.56 19.23 -1.24
CA ASN A 633 -3.32 18.89 -0.52
C ASN A 633 -2.31 18.44 -1.58
N LYS A 634 -1.14 19.10 -1.66
CA LYS A 634 -0.12 18.81 -2.68
C LYS A 634 1.11 18.17 -2.03
N PRO A 635 1.88 17.34 -2.76
CA PRO A 635 3.18 16.83 -2.33
C PRO A 635 4.09 17.94 -1.79
N GLU A 636 4.84 17.66 -0.73
CA GLU A 636 5.89 18.55 -0.26
C GLU A 636 7.11 18.51 -1.19
N SER A 637 7.79 19.64 -1.36
CA SER A 637 8.98 19.73 -2.20
C SER A 637 10.19 19.10 -1.49
N PHE A 638 10.65 17.96 -1.99
CA PHE A 638 11.93 17.39 -1.56
C PHE A 638 13.11 18.17 -2.17
N ALA A 639 14.16 18.39 -1.38
CA ALA A 639 15.41 19.01 -1.84
C ALA A 639 16.47 17.90 -1.98
N PRO A 640 17.08 17.70 -3.16
CA PRO A 640 18.14 16.71 -3.34
C PRO A 640 19.30 16.92 -2.37
N ILE A 641 19.96 15.81 -2.02
CA ILE A 641 21.18 15.81 -1.22
C ILE A 641 22.32 16.36 -2.08
N ASP A 642 22.94 17.46 -1.67
CA ASP A 642 24.10 18.03 -2.37
C ASP A 642 25.36 17.22 -2.05
N ILE A 643 25.89 16.56 -3.09
CA ILE A 643 27.15 15.82 -3.08
C ILE A 643 28.18 16.40 -4.07
N SER A 644 27.92 17.58 -4.64
CA SER A 644 28.71 18.15 -5.75
C SER A 644 30.20 18.31 -5.42
N ASP A 645 30.50 18.62 -4.16
CA ASP A 645 31.84 18.74 -3.57
C ASP A 645 32.56 17.38 -3.51
N ILE A 646 31.88 16.34 -3.00
CA ILE A 646 32.43 14.97 -2.93
C ILE A 646 32.61 14.36 -4.34
N MET A 647 31.67 14.60 -5.26
CA MET A 647 31.78 14.13 -6.65
C MET A 647 33.04 14.68 -7.35
N GLN A 648 33.47 15.91 -7.06
CA GLN A 648 34.72 16.47 -7.58
C GLN A 648 35.98 15.86 -6.95
N ASP A 649 35.89 15.31 -5.75
CA ASP A 649 36.96 14.51 -5.15
C ASP A 649 37.00 13.10 -5.77
N LEU A 650 35.85 12.46 -6.01
CA LEU A 650 35.74 11.13 -6.62
C LEU A 650 36.22 11.08 -8.07
N GLU A 651 35.99 12.15 -8.86
CA GLU A 651 36.46 12.29 -10.25
C GLU A 651 37.98 12.05 -10.38
N LYS A 652 38.76 12.44 -9.36
CA LYS A 652 40.23 12.26 -9.30
C LYS A 652 40.62 10.78 -9.28
N HIS A 653 39.75 9.92 -8.73
CA HIS A 653 39.89 8.48 -8.61
C HIS A 653 39.19 7.70 -9.74
N SER A 654 38.67 8.38 -10.77
CA SER A 654 38.00 7.72 -11.90
C SER A 654 38.84 6.59 -12.50
N LYS A 655 40.16 6.77 -12.62
CA LYS A 655 41.07 5.76 -13.16
C LYS A 655 41.27 4.55 -12.25
N ASP A 656 41.15 4.74 -10.94
CA ASP A 656 41.26 3.65 -9.96
C ASP A 656 40.02 2.75 -10.05
N PHE A 657 38.84 3.37 -10.12
CA PHE A 657 37.58 2.67 -10.39
C PHE A 657 37.54 2.03 -11.79
N GLU A 658 37.99 2.72 -12.86
CA GLU A 658 38.07 2.12 -14.20
C GLU A 658 38.94 0.86 -14.20
N LYS A 659 40.07 0.87 -13.48
CA LYS A 659 40.97 -0.28 -13.35
C LYS A 659 40.31 -1.43 -12.58
N ALA A 660 39.57 -1.14 -11.52
CA ALA A 660 38.82 -2.14 -10.76
C ALA A 660 37.66 -2.74 -11.58
N TYR A 661 36.88 -1.90 -12.27
CA TYR A 661 35.82 -2.34 -13.19
C TYR A 661 36.31 -3.01 -14.48
N SER A 662 37.62 -2.93 -14.78
CA SER A 662 38.25 -3.71 -15.86
C SER A 662 38.65 -5.13 -15.44
N GLN A 663 38.44 -5.54 -14.18
CA GLN A 663 38.61 -6.93 -13.77
C GLN A 663 37.35 -7.73 -14.14
N THR A 664 37.50 -8.69 -15.05
CA THR A 664 36.37 -9.53 -15.51
C THR A 664 35.91 -10.51 -14.43
N VAL A 665 36.85 -11.09 -13.68
CA VAL A 665 36.59 -11.99 -12.54
C VAL A 665 35.89 -11.22 -11.42
N LYS A 666 34.70 -11.68 -11.01
CA LYS A 666 33.86 -11.01 -10.01
C LYS A 666 34.56 -10.81 -8.66
N GLN A 667 35.24 -11.84 -8.15
CA GLN A 667 35.88 -11.76 -6.82
C GLN A 667 37.03 -10.74 -6.81
N GLU A 668 37.87 -10.73 -7.85
CA GLU A 668 38.94 -9.75 -8.02
C GLU A 668 38.39 -8.33 -8.20
N ARG A 669 37.31 -8.16 -8.97
CA ARG A 669 36.59 -6.90 -9.12
C ARG A 669 36.06 -6.37 -7.79
N VAL A 670 35.41 -7.22 -6.99
CA VAL A 670 34.87 -6.83 -5.67
C VAL A 670 36.00 -6.40 -4.74
N GLN A 671 37.07 -7.20 -4.60
CA GLN A 671 38.21 -6.86 -3.75
C GLN A 671 38.92 -5.56 -4.19
N ALA A 672 39.07 -5.35 -5.50
CA ALA A 672 39.63 -4.12 -6.06
C ALA A 672 38.74 -2.89 -5.79
N LEU A 673 37.42 -3.04 -5.92
CA LEU A 673 36.46 -1.97 -5.61
C LEU A 673 36.42 -1.67 -4.11
N GLU A 674 36.46 -2.67 -3.24
CA GLU A 674 36.53 -2.49 -1.78
C GLU A 674 37.80 -1.72 -1.38
N ALA A 675 38.97 -2.11 -1.90
CA ALA A 675 40.22 -1.40 -1.64
C ALA A 675 40.21 0.08 -2.09
N VAL A 676 39.56 0.39 -3.23
CA VAL A 676 39.37 1.77 -3.70
C VAL A 676 38.37 2.53 -2.81
N ARG A 677 37.24 1.91 -2.47
CA ARG A 677 36.20 2.50 -1.60
C ARG A 677 36.74 2.83 -0.21
N ASP A 678 37.48 1.92 0.43
CA ASP A 678 38.05 2.12 1.77
C ASP A 678 39.11 3.23 1.80
N ASN A 679 39.97 3.28 0.78
CA ASN A 679 40.98 4.35 0.65
C ASN A 679 40.31 5.73 0.53
N ILE A 680 39.29 5.84 -0.32
CA ILE A 680 38.49 7.06 -0.50
C ILE A 680 37.71 7.40 0.78
N LEU A 681 37.10 6.41 1.43
CA LEU A 681 36.33 6.58 2.65
C LEU A 681 37.20 7.14 3.78
N ASN A 682 38.39 6.60 3.98
CA ASN A 682 39.34 7.08 4.99
C ASN A 682 39.84 8.50 4.64
N THR A 683 40.28 8.73 3.40
CA THR A 683 40.76 10.04 2.93
C THR A 683 39.71 11.15 3.12
N LEU A 684 38.45 10.87 2.77
CA LEU A 684 37.37 11.86 2.88
C LEU A 684 36.82 12.01 4.31
N LYS A 685 36.91 10.97 5.15
CA LYS A 685 36.67 11.09 6.61
C LYS A 685 37.71 12.00 7.27
N GLU A 686 38.99 11.85 6.93
CA GLU A 686 40.06 12.74 7.42
C GLU A 686 39.88 14.19 6.93
N ALA A 687 39.38 14.37 5.70
CA ALA A 687 38.96 15.68 5.17
C ALA A 687 37.66 16.23 5.81
N GLY A 688 37.05 15.52 6.76
CA GLY A 688 35.88 15.96 7.51
C GLY A 688 34.54 15.88 6.77
N LYS A 689 34.45 15.09 5.68
CA LYS A 689 33.17 14.81 5.02
C LYS A 689 32.37 13.77 5.83
N ASP A 690 31.04 13.78 5.70
CA ASP A 690 30.17 12.78 6.35
C ASP A 690 30.22 11.43 5.62
N GLU A 691 30.39 10.34 6.38
CA GLU A 691 30.50 8.96 5.88
C GLU A 691 29.32 8.52 5.00
N LYS A 692 28.10 8.95 5.32
CA LYS A 692 26.90 8.56 4.56
C LYS A 692 26.78 9.38 3.27
N LEU A 693 27.24 10.63 3.28
CA LEU A 693 27.40 11.42 2.06
C LEU A 693 28.51 10.86 1.16
N ILE A 694 29.63 10.36 1.73
CA ILE A 694 30.67 9.66 0.95
C ILE A 694 30.09 8.41 0.29
N ALA A 695 29.47 7.50 1.05
CA ALA A 695 28.91 6.25 0.50
C ALA A 695 27.84 6.49 -0.58
N TYR A 696 26.96 7.48 -0.37
CA TYR A 696 25.95 7.88 -1.35
C TYR A 696 26.57 8.51 -2.61
N ALA A 697 27.61 9.34 -2.47
CA ALA A 697 28.32 9.91 -3.61
C ALA A 697 29.10 8.85 -4.40
N VAL A 698 29.82 7.95 -3.73
CA VAL A 698 30.54 6.81 -4.33
C VAL A 698 29.60 5.97 -5.18
N LYS A 699 28.44 5.58 -4.65
CA LYS A 699 27.41 4.84 -5.40
C LYS A 699 26.96 5.55 -6.69
N ASN A 700 26.73 6.86 -6.62
CA ASN A 700 26.29 7.65 -7.77
C ASN A 700 27.41 7.91 -8.78
N PHE A 701 28.66 8.02 -8.30
CA PHE A 701 29.85 8.10 -9.13
C PHE A 701 30.09 6.79 -9.90
N GLU A 702 30.13 5.64 -9.20
CA GLU A 702 30.29 4.32 -9.81
C GLU A 702 29.20 4.04 -10.87
N ARG A 703 27.93 4.37 -10.56
CA ARG A 703 26.82 4.30 -11.52
C ARG A 703 27.11 5.13 -12.77
N SER A 704 27.51 6.39 -12.60
CA SER A 704 27.82 7.29 -13.72
C SER A 704 28.97 6.76 -14.58
N LEU A 705 30.07 6.35 -13.93
CA LEU A 705 31.29 5.87 -14.58
C LEU A 705 31.05 4.59 -15.39
N VAL A 706 30.42 3.57 -14.82
CA VAL A 706 30.18 2.30 -15.51
C VAL A 706 29.29 2.50 -16.74
N ARG A 707 28.25 3.34 -16.64
CA ARG A 707 27.37 3.68 -17.76
C ARG A 707 28.10 4.42 -18.87
N GLU A 708 29.06 5.28 -18.51
CA GLU A 708 29.93 5.95 -19.47
C GLU A 708 30.94 5.00 -20.12
N MET A 709 31.56 4.10 -19.34
CA MET A 709 32.46 3.05 -19.87
C MET A 709 31.75 2.17 -20.90
N ILE A 710 30.58 1.63 -20.56
CA ILE A 710 29.79 0.74 -21.44
C ILE A 710 29.42 1.48 -22.74
N ARG A 711 28.94 2.72 -22.66
CA ARG A 711 28.61 3.55 -23.85
C ARG A 711 29.84 3.87 -24.71
N LYS A 712 30.93 4.36 -24.11
CA LYS A 712 32.12 4.82 -24.86
C LYS A 712 32.95 3.69 -25.45
N LYS A 713 33.08 2.56 -24.75
CA LYS A 713 33.97 1.45 -25.15
C LYS A 713 33.22 0.37 -25.95
N SER A 714 31.89 0.38 -25.96
CA SER A 714 31.04 -0.68 -26.58
C SER A 714 31.32 -2.10 -26.08
N VAL A 715 31.80 -2.20 -24.85
CA VAL A 715 32.22 -3.42 -24.16
C VAL A 715 31.74 -3.34 -22.71
N ARG A 716 31.29 -4.48 -22.17
CA ARG A 716 30.71 -4.61 -20.82
C ARG A 716 31.78 -4.90 -19.76
N ILE A 717 31.35 -4.96 -18.49
CA ILE A 717 32.21 -5.16 -17.31
C ILE A 717 32.98 -6.50 -17.40
N ASP A 718 32.37 -7.52 -17.99
CA ASP A 718 32.94 -8.86 -18.21
C ASP A 718 33.61 -9.03 -19.59
N GLY A 719 33.67 -7.97 -20.40
CA GLY A 719 34.25 -8.00 -21.75
C GLY A 719 33.26 -8.32 -22.88
N ARG A 720 32.01 -8.69 -22.57
CA ARG A 720 30.99 -9.02 -23.60
C ARG A 720 30.52 -7.81 -24.41
N LYS A 721 29.95 -8.08 -25.58
CA LYS A 721 29.10 -7.16 -26.34
C LYS A 721 27.72 -6.99 -25.70
N TYR A 722 26.98 -5.98 -26.16
CA TYR A 722 25.63 -5.66 -25.70
C TYR A 722 24.60 -6.78 -25.95
N ASP A 723 24.73 -7.51 -27.05
CA ASP A 723 23.85 -8.58 -27.53
C ASP A 723 24.23 -10.00 -27.06
N GLU A 724 25.41 -10.13 -26.45
CA GLU A 724 26.04 -11.41 -26.14
C GLU A 724 25.57 -12.01 -24.80
N VAL A 725 25.25 -13.31 -24.81
CA VAL A 725 24.83 -14.10 -23.64
C VAL A 725 26.07 -14.76 -22.99
N ARG A 726 26.08 -14.99 -21.67
CA ARG A 726 27.17 -15.72 -21.00
C ARG A 726 27.23 -17.18 -21.45
N GLN A 727 28.41 -17.80 -21.30
CA GLN A 727 28.59 -19.25 -21.46
C GLN A 727 27.51 -20.03 -20.67
N ILE A 728 26.92 -21.03 -21.32
CA ILE A 728 25.84 -21.86 -20.77
C ILE A 728 26.34 -23.29 -20.66
N GLU A 729 26.15 -23.89 -19.50
CA GLU A 729 26.42 -25.30 -19.20
C GLU A 729 25.14 -25.93 -18.63
N VAL A 730 24.82 -27.13 -19.09
CA VAL A 730 23.56 -27.83 -18.83
C VAL A 730 23.84 -29.29 -18.52
N GLU A 731 23.35 -29.75 -17.37
CA GLU A 731 23.39 -31.16 -16.97
C GLU A 731 21.97 -31.60 -16.54
N VAL A 732 21.66 -32.89 -16.74
CA VAL A 732 20.40 -33.55 -16.32
C VAL A 732 20.71 -34.88 -15.66
N ASP A 733 19.73 -35.46 -14.94
CA ASP A 733 19.87 -36.69 -14.13
C ASP A 733 20.98 -36.67 -13.07
N ILE A 734 21.37 -35.48 -12.60
CA ILE A 734 22.47 -35.31 -11.63
C ILE A 734 22.19 -35.84 -10.22
N LEU A 735 20.94 -36.19 -9.88
CA LEU A 735 20.54 -36.67 -8.56
C LEU A 735 19.76 -38.00 -8.64
N SER A 736 20.48 -39.11 -8.48
CA SER A 736 20.04 -40.52 -8.68
C SER A 736 18.83 -41.06 -7.90
N LYS A 737 18.10 -40.22 -7.15
CA LYS A 737 16.82 -40.57 -6.48
C LYS A 737 15.72 -39.52 -6.65
N THR A 738 15.93 -38.47 -7.44
CA THR A 738 14.89 -37.48 -7.77
C THR A 738 14.14 -37.95 -9.01
N HIS A 739 12.86 -37.61 -9.16
CA HIS A 739 12.09 -38.10 -10.31
C HIS A 739 12.58 -37.44 -11.60
N GLY A 740 13.08 -36.20 -11.49
CA GLY A 740 14.06 -35.65 -12.39
C GLY A 740 14.84 -34.49 -11.76
N SER A 741 15.97 -34.13 -12.35
CA SER A 741 16.83 -33.03 -11.92
C SER A 741 17.63 -32.44 -13.07
N ALA A 742 17.94 -31.15 -12.96
CA ALA A 742 18.81 -30.43 -13.87
C ALA A 742 19.71 -29.44 -13.13
N LEU A 743 20.92 -29.25 -13.62
CA LEU A 743 21.79 -28.13 -13.28
C LEU A 743 21.88 -27.21 -14.49
N PHE A 744 21.36 -26.00 -14.34
CA PHE A 744 21.48 -24.96 -15.37
C PHE A 744 22.43 -23.86 -14.89
N THR A 745 23.58 -23.73 -15.56
CA THR A 745 24.62 -22.73 -15.25
C THR A 745 24.73 -21.74 -16.43
N ARG A 746 24.71 -20.44 -16.15
CA ARG A 746 24.90 -19.37 -17.15
C ARG A 746 25.85 -18.30 -16.63
N GLY A 747 27.14 -18.44 -16.95
CA GLY A 747 28.22 -17.83 -16.19
C GLY A 747 28.08 -18.13 -14.69
N ASN A 748 28.41 -17.16 -13.82
CA ASN A 748 28.29 -17.30 -12.36
C ASN A 748 26.82 -17.25 -11.86
N THR A 749 25.90 -17.95 -12.53
CA THR A 749 24.49 -18.07 -12.14
C THR A 749 24.03 -19.49 -12.37
N GLN A 750 23.84 -20.22 -11.28
CA GLN A 750 23.56 -21.66 -11.29
C GLN A 750 22.28 -21.94 -10.52
N ALA A 751 21.37 -22.68 -11.15
CA ALA A 751 20.16 -23.18 -10.54
C ALA A 751 20.18 -24.72 -10.56
N LEU A 752 20.22 -25.32 -9.38
CA LEU A 752 19.83 -26.73 -9.22
C LEU A 752 18.30 -26.76 -9.22
N VAL A 753 17.71 -27.51 -10.14
CA VAL A 753 16.26 -27.68 -10.22
C VAL A 753 15.91 -29.15 -10.09
N VAL A 754 14.94 -29.46 -9.23
CA VAL A 754 14.54 -30.81 -8.88
C VAL A 754 13.02 -30.94 -9.00
N THR A 755 12.58 -31.98 -9.70
CA THR A 755 11.18 -32.33 -9.89
C THR A 755 10.81 -33.54 -9.03
N ALA A 756 9.66 -33.45 -8.38
CA ALA A 756 8.98 -34.55 -7.72
C ALA A 756 7.54 -34.67 -8.24
N LEU A 757 7.05 -35.91 -8.29
CA LEU A 757 5.69 -36.26 -8.69
C LEU A 757 4.93 -36.81 -7.47
N GLY A 758 3.63 -36.53 -7.39
CA GLY A 758 2.75 -36.96 -6.31
C GLY A 758 1.33 -37.26 -6.77
N THR A 759 0.49 -37.64 -5.82
CA THR A 759 -0.92 -38.03 -6.00
C THR A 759 -1.86 -36.86 -5.77
N THR A 760 -3.18 -37.01 -5.96
CA THR A 760 -4.13 -35.91 -5.71
C THR A 760 -4.23 -35.51 -4.23
N GLN A 761 -3.75 -36.35 -3.30
CA GLN A 761 -3.60 -35.99 -1.89
C GLN A 761 -2.41 -35.05 -1.61
N ASP A 762 -1.44 -34.99 -2.52
CA ASP A 762 -0.22 -34.19 -2.39
C ASP A 762 -0.38 -32.79 -3.03
N GLU A 763 -1.57 -32.49 -3.60
CA GLU A 763 -1.96 -31.17 -4.12
C GLU A 763 -2.02 -30.11 -3.02
N GLN A 764 -1.53 -28.90 -3.29
CA GLN A 764 -1.60 -27.81 -2.33
C GLN A 764 -3.03 -27.24 -2.29
N ILE A 765 -3.72 -27.41 -1.16
CA ILE A 765 -4.98 -26.70 -0.90
C ILE A 765 -4.66 -25.22 -0.63
N VAL A 766 -5.14 -24.33 -1.50
CA VAL A 766 -4.96 -22.89 -1.40
C VAL A 766 -6.28 -22.24 -0.95
N ASP A 767 -6.31 -21.80 0.31
CA ASP A 767 -7.33 -20.89 0.88
C ASP A 767 -6.86 -19.44 0.60
N ASP A 768 -7.36 -18.85 -0.49
CA ASP A 768 -7.19 -17.42 -0.80
C ASP A 768 -8.52 -16.75 -1.20
N ILE A 769 -8.45 -15.46 -1.53
CA ILE A 769 -9.63 -14.61 -1.78
C ILE A 769 -10.42 -14.94 -3.06
N GLU A 770 -9.84 -15.65 -4.01
CA GLU A 770 -10.56 -16.15 -5.18
C GLU A 770 -11.29 -17.46 -4.87
N GLY A 771 -10.87 -18.15 -3.81
CA GLY A 771 -11.55 -19.28 -3.20
C GLY A 771 -10.67 -20.52 -3.08
N ASP A 772 -11.17 -21.45 -2.28
CA ASP A 772 -10.59 -22.77 -2.00
C ASP A 772 -10.33 -23.51 -3.33
N ARG A 773 -9.06 -23.62 -3.74
CA ARG A 773 -8.65 -24.43 -4.89
C ARG A 773 -7.58 -25.45 -4.50
N ARG A 774 -7.36 -26.41 -5.38
CA ARG A 774 -6.19 -27.29 -5.33
C ARG A 774 -5.22 -26.90 -6.42
N GLU A 775 -3.98 -26.62 -6.04
CA GLU A 775 -2.88 -26.34 -6.94
C GLU A 775 -2.10 -27.63 -7.17
N HIS A 776 -2.08 -28.09 -8.43
CA HIS A 776 -1.46 -29.36 -8.83
C HIS A 776 -0.03 -29.16 -9.38
N PHE A 777 0.32 -27.95 -9.82
CA PHE A 777 1.68 -27.55 -10.18
C PHE A 777 2.24 -26.53 -9.18
N MET A 778 3.24 -26.94 -8.41
CA MET A 778 3.94 -26.10 -7.43
C MET A 778 5.36 -25.84 -7.90
N LEU A 779 5.78 -24.58 -7.99
CA LEU A 779 7.18 -24.19 -8.23
C LEU A 779 7.68 -23.37 -7.04
N HIS A 780 8.55 -23.97 -6.25
CA HIS A 780 9.22 -23.31 -5.13
C HIS A 780 10.61 -22.83 -5.57
N TYR A 781 10.95 -21.60 -5.21
CA TYR A 781 12.23 -20.97 -5.50
C TYR A 781 12.87 -20.57 -4.16
N ASN A 782 14.11 -20.95 -3.94
CA ASN A 782 14.87 -20.69 -2.72
C ASN A 782 16.17 -19.95 -3.07
N PHE A 783 16.53 -18.92 -2.29
CA PHE A 783 17.74 -18.12 -2.52
C PHE A 783 18.64 -18.13 -1.28
N PRO A 784 19.45 -19.19 -1.08
CA PRO A 784 20.30 -19.32 0.09
C PRO A 784 21.44 -18.27 0.08
N PRO A 785 21.88 -17.77 1.25
CA PRO A 785 22.88 -16.69 1.32
C PRO A 785 24.23 -17.02 0.65
N PHE A 786 24.64 -18.29 0.65
CA PHE A 786 25.88 -18.72 0.03
C PHE A 786 25.91 -18.49 -1.49
N ALA A 787 24.76 -18.39 -2.17
CA ALA A 787 24.67 -18.16 -3.61
C ALA A 787 25.19 -16.78 -4.06
N VAL A 788 25.38 -15.86 -3.12
CA VAL A 788 26.05 -14.56 -3.31
C VAL A 788 27.32 -14.41 -2.47
N GLY A 789 27.77 -15.49 -1.80
CA GLY A 789 28.92 -15.48 -0.89
C GLY A 789 28.64 -14.89 0.50
N GLU A 790 27.38 -14.64 0.86
CA GLU A 790 27.02 -14.01 2.14
C GLU A 790 26.80 -15.02 3.27
N ALA A 791 27.20 -14.66 4.48
CA ALA A 791 26.90 -15.41 5.71
C ALA A 791 25.68 -14.81 6.43
N SER A 792 24.49 -15.40 6.25
CA SER A 792 23.31 -15.04 7.05
C SER A 792 22.41 -16.23 7.39
N ALA A 793 21.50 -16.05 8.34
CA ALA A 793 20.63 -17.13 8.82
C ALA A 793 19.49 -17.42 7.84
N ILE A 794 19.37 -18.68 7.41
CA ILE A 794 18.26 -19.18 6.57
C ILE A 794 16.92 -18.94 7.28
N ARG A 795 15.91 -18.49 6.53
CA ARG A 795 14.56 -18.14 7.00
C ARG A 795 13.50 -18.72 6.06
N ALA A 796 12.23 -18.60 6.44
CA ALA A 796 11.13 -18.89 5.52
C ALA A 796 11.17 -17.92 4.30
N PRO A 797 10.77 -18.37 3.09
CA PRO A 797 10.90 -17.58 1.85
C PRO A 797 10.34 -16.16 1.95
N GLY A 798 11.16 -15.20 1.54
CA GLY A 798 10.83 -13.79 1.51
C GLY A 798 10.03 -13.40 0.26
N ARG A 799 9.59 -12.13 0.23
CA ARG A 799 8.82 -11.58 -0.89
C ARG A 799 9.55 -11.70 -2.23
N ARG A 800 10.89 -11.69 -2.29
CA ARG A 800 11.63 -11.83 -3.56
C ARG A 800 11.54 -13.26 -4.09
N GLU A 801 11.68 -14.24 -3.23
CA GLU A 801 11.65 -15.67 -3.58
C GLU A 801 10.26 -16.08 -4.09
N ILE A 802 9.19 -15.72 -3.38
CA ILE A 802 7.80 -15.94 -3.82
C ILE A 802 7.54 -15.28 -5.18
N GLY A 803 8.08 -14.07 -5.40
CA GLY A 803 7.94 -13.35 -6.67
C GLY A 803 8.73 -13.94 -7.84
N HIS A 804 9.95 -14.45 -7.59
CA HIS A 804 10.76 -15.14 -8.59
C HIS A 804 10.15 -16.51 -8.92
N GLY A 805 9.70 -17.26 -7.91
CA GLY A 805 9.01 -18.54 -8.07
C GLY A 805 7.74 -18.42 -8.89
N LYS A 806 6.84 -17.46 -8.59
CA LYS A 806 5.62 -17.27 -9.41
C LYS A 806 5.93 -16.74 -10.81
N LEU A 807 7.01 -15.98 -11.04
CA LEU A 807 7.43 -15.63 -12.41
C LEU A 807 7.85 -16.87 -13.20
N ALA A 808 8.68 -17.75 -12.62
CA ALA A 808 9.07 -18.98 -13.28
C ALA A 808 7.87 -19.93 -13.50
N TRP A 809 6.95 -19.98 -12.54
CA TRP A 809 5.68 -20.70 -12.66
C TRP A 809 4.86 -20.16 -13.85
N LYS A 810 4.73 -18.82 -13.98
CA LYS A 810 4.04 -18.17 -15.10
C LYS A 810 4.68 -18.48 -16.47
N ALA A 811 5.99 -18.71 -16.51
CA ALA A 811 6.70 -19.08 -17.73
C ALA A 811 6.48 -20.55 -18.15
N ILE A 812 6.24 -21.44 -17.18
CA ILE A 812 6.17 -22.90 -17.40
C ILE A 812 4.71 -23.39 -17.48
N HIS A 813 3.80 -22.85 -16.68
CA HIS A 813 2.38 -23.23 -16.66
C HIS A 813 1.71 -23.25 -18.05
N PRO A 814 1.98 -22.30 -18.98
CA PRO A 814 1.38 -22.32 -20.32
C PRO A 814 1.85 -23.45 -21.26
N VAL A 815 2.87 -24.24 -20.90
CA VAL A 815 3.35 -25.40 -21.67
C VAL A 815 3.17 -26.73 -20.92
N LEU A 816 2.53 -26.74 -19.75
CA LEU A 816 2.26 -27.98 -19.03
C LEU A 816 1.14 -28.79 -19.72
N PRO A 817 1.20 -30.13 -19.65
CA PRO A 817 0.10 -30.99 -20.08
C PRO A 817 -1.13 -30.82 -19.18
N ASP A 818 -2.30 -31.11 -19.73
CA ASP A 818 -3.54 -31.10 -18.95
C ASP A 818 -3.55 -32.25 -17.93
N LYS A 819 -4.23 -32.08 -16.79
CA LYS A 819 -4.32 -33.12 -15.74
C LYS A 819 -5.01 -34.41 -16.21
N SER A 820 -5.71 -34.39 -17.34
CA SER A 820 -6.25 -35.60 -17.99
C SER A 820 -5.19 -36.42 -18.74
N GLU A 821 -4.15 -35.74 -19.24
CA GLU A 821 -3.03 -36.30 -20.01
C GLU A 821 -1.90 -36.75 -19.08
N PHE A 822 -1.47 -35.86 -18.16
CA PHE A 822 -0.48 -36.17 -17.14
C PHE A 822 -1.09 -36.03 -15.73
N PRO A 823 -1.77 -37.08 -15.21
CA PRO A 823 -2.58 -37.04 -13.98
C PRO A 823 -1.76 -37.05 -12.67
N TYR A 824 -0.61 -36.38 -12.66
CA TYR A 824 0.29 -36.25 -11.51
C TYR A 824 0.22 -34.85 -10.90
N THR A 825 0.41 -34.79 -9.58
CA THR A 825 0.78 -33.55 -8.89
C THR A 825 2.27 -33.31 -9.11
N ILE A 826 2.63 -32.16 -9.69
CA ILE A 826 4.02 -31.80 -10.01
C ILE A 826 4.53 -30.78 -8.99
N ARG A 827 5.63 -31.11 -8.32
CA ARG A 827 6.38 -30.16 -7.47
C ARG A 827 7.78 -29.98 -8.01
N VAL A 828 8.10 -28.75 -8.42
CA VAL A 828 9.44 -28.29 -8.75
C VAL A 828 10.01 -27.50 -7.57
N VAL A 829 11.30 -27.71 -7.28
CA VAL A 829 12.09 -26.90 -6.34
C VAL A 829 13.33 -26.42 -7.08
N SER A 830 13.57 -25.11 -7.07
CA SER A 830 14.79 -24.48 -7.60
C SER A 830 15.60 -23.91 -6.44
N GLU A 831 16.75 -24.54 -6.18
CA GLU A 831 17.78 -24.07 -5.27
C GLU A 831 18.81 -23.29 -6.09
N ILE A 832 18.95 -21.99 -5.83
CA ILE A 832 19.97 -21.18 -6.49
C ILE A 832 21.30 -21.43 -5.80
N MET A 833 22.27 -21.97 -6.54
CA MET A 833 23.61 -22.30 -6.03
C MET A 833 24.60 -21.16 -6.24
N GLU A 834 24.44 -20.40 -7.33
CA GLU A 834 25.21 -19.18 -7.61
C GLU A 834 24.30 -18.10 -8.23
N SER A 835 24.57 -16.83 -7.95
CA SER A 835 23.78 -15.71 -8.46
C SER A 835 24.61 -14.47 -8.80
N ASP A 836 24.78 -14.25 -10.10
CA ASP A 836 25.41 -13.07 -10.69
C ASP A 836 24.63 -12.47 -11.87
N GLY A 837 23.40 -12.91 -12.13
CA GLY A 837 22.56 -12.35 -13.18
C GLY A 837 21.27 -13.14 -13.46
N SER A 838 20.14 -12.66 -12.93
CA SER A 838 18.78 -13.22 -13.12
C SER A 838 18.64 -14.73 -12.92
N SER A 839 18.91 -15.18 -11.69
CA SER A 839 18.60 -16.53 -11.20
C SER A 839 17.15 -16.98 -11.47
N SER A 840 16.17 -16.06 -11.47
CA SER A 840 14.77 -16.38 -11.83
C SER A 840 14.61 -16.92 -13.25
N MET A 841 15.49 -16.56 -14.18
CA MET A 841 15.48 -17.06 -15.56
C MET A 841 16.29 -18.35 -15.71
N ALA A 842 17.34 -18.54 -14.91
CA ALA A 842 17.99 -19.85 -14.76
C ALA A 842 17.02 -20.90 -14.20
N THR A 843 16.16 -20.53 -13.23
CA THR A 843 15.06 -21.37 -12.75
C THR A 843 14.09 -21.79 -13.86
N VAL A 844 13.76 -20.91 -14.81
CA VAL A 844 12.88 -21.28 -15.95
C VAL A 844 13.55 -22.36 -16.80
N CYS A 845 14.78 -22.12 -17.25
CA CYS A 845 15.52 -23.09 -18.07
C CYS A 845 15.69 -24.43 -17.35
N GLY A 846 16.17 -24.40 -16.10
CA GLY A 846 16.33 -25.60 -15.28
C GLY A 846 15.02 -26.33 -14.97
N THR A 847 13.89 -25.60 -14.88
CA THR A 847 12.56 -26.23 -14.74
C THR A 847 12.16 -26.94 -16.01
N SER A 848 12.33 -26.32 -17.18
CA SER A 848 12.04 -26.97 -18.47
C SER A 848 12.86 -28.25 -18.63
N LEU A 849 14.15 -28.21 -18.28
CA LEU A 849 15.05 -29.37 -18.33
C LEU A 849 14.63 -30.46 -17.33
N ALA A 850 14.41 -30.11 -16.05
CA ALA A 850 14.06 -31.07 -15.01
C ALA A 850 12.65 -31.65 -15.17
N LEU A 851 11.74 -31.01 -15.91
CA LEU A 851 10.44 -31.58 -16.29
C LEU A 851 10.59 -32.61 -17.42
N MET A 852 11.37 -32.29 -18.47
CA MET A 852 11.67 -33.23 -19.56
C MET A 852 12.42 -34.48 -19.07
N ASP A 853 13.44 -34.29 -18.23
CA ASP A 853 14.18 -35.36 -17.56
C ASP A 853 13.28 -36.28 -16.71
N THR A 854 12.19 -35.73 -16.15
CA THR A 854 11.21 -36.50 -15.37
C THR A 854 10.28 -37.37 -16.24
N GLY A 855 10.20 -37.10 -17.54
CA GLY A 855 9.15 -37.63 -18.41
C GLY A 855 7.81 -36.89 -18.27
N VAL A 856 7.81 -35.60 -17.93
CA VAL A 856 6.61 -34.76 -18.02
C VAL A 856 6.44 -34.29 -19.47
N PRO A 857 5.32 -34.59 -20.15
CA PRO A 857 5.09 -34.19 -21.54
C PRO A 857 4.74 -32.70 -21.64
N ILE A 858 5.75 -31.84 -21.51
CA ILE A 858 5.60 -30.40 -21.76
C ILE A 858 5.49 -30.13 -23.26
N LYS A 859 4.60 -29.21 -23.65
CA LYS A 859 4.29 -28.89 -25.05
C LYS A 859 5.52 -28.50 -25.87
N ALA A 860 6.45 -27.75 -25.26
CA ALA A 860 7.72 -27.34 -25.86
C ALA A 860 8.70 -26.88 -24.76
N PRO A 861 10.03 -26.93 -25.00
CA PRO A 861 11.02 -26.38 -24.07
C PRO A 861 10.90 -24.85 -23.92
N VAL A 862 11.09 -24.35 -22.69
CA VAL A 862 10.98 -22.92 -22.34
C VAL A 862 12.29 -22.39 -21.76
N ALA A 863 12.82 -21.33 -22.38
CA ALA A 863 13.99 -20.60 -21.87
C ALA A 863 13.62 -19.22 -21.35
N GLY A 864 14.44 -18.69 -20.45
CA GLY A 864 14.33 -17.33 -19.90
C GLY A 864 15.60 -16.50 -20.10
N ILE A 865 15.45 -15.25 -20.52
CA ILE A 865 16.51 -14.24 -20.56
C ILE A 865 16.12 -12.98 -19.78
N ALA A 866 17.12 -12.30 -19.21
CA ALA A 866 16.96 -10.99 -18.60
C ALA A 866 17.79 -9.95 -19.35
N MET A 867 17.15 -8.82 -19.63
CA MET A 867 17.68 -7.71 -20.40
C MET A 867 17.79 -6.47 -19.53
N GLY A 868 18.79 -5.64 -19.79
CA GLY A 868 18.97 -4.34 -19.16
C GLY A 868 18.82 -3.19 -20.12
N LEU A 869 18.66 -1.99 -19.55
CA LEU A 869 18.76 -0.73 -20.28
C LEU A 869 19.71 0.21 -19.55
N ILE A 870 20.58 0.90 -20.30
CA ILE A 870 21.29 2.09 -19.85
C ILE A 870 20.86 3.25 -20.75
N LYS A 871 20.29 4.31 -20.18
CA LYS A 871 19.78 5.49 -20.90
C LYS A 871 20.41 6.78 -20.36
N ASP A 872 20.96 7.62 -21.24
CA ASP A 872 21.40 8.99 -20.91
C ASP A 872 20.74 9.95 -21.88
N LYS A 873 19.81 10.76 -21.36
CA LYS A 873 18.93 11.64 -22.14
C LYS A 873 18.21 10.83 -23.23
N ASP A 874 18.62 10.95 -24.49
CA ASP A 874 18.00 10.32 -25.66
C ASP A 874 18.82 9.13 -26.20
N GLU A 875 20.08 8.98 -25.78
CA GLU A 875 20.89 7.80 -26.09
C GLU A 875 20.54 6.63 -25.16
N TYR A 876 20.53 5.41 -25.70
CA TYR A 876 20.30 4.21 -24.92
C TYR A 876 21.04 2.98 -25.48
N VAL A 877 21.33 2.03 -24.59
CA VAL A 877 21.91 0.72 -24.88
C VAL A 877 21.07 -0.36 -24.21
N ILE A 878 20.69 -1.40 -24.95
CA ILE A 878 19.98 -2.58 -24.45
C ILE A 878 21.00 -3.71 -24.25
N LEU A 879 21.01 -4.33 -23.07
CA LEU A 879 21.98 -5.37 -22.69
C LEU A 879 21.30 -6.74 -22.61
N SER A 880 21.88 -7.77 -23.22
CA SER A 880 21.44 -9.17 -23.15
C SER A 880 22.10 -9.91 -21.99
N ASP A 881 21.31 -10.71 -21.26
CA ASP A 881 21.77 -11.52 -20.13
C ASP A 881 22.64 -10.72 -19.14
N ILE A 882 21.99 -9.82 -18.42
CA ILE A 882 22.62 -8.85 -17.51
C ILE A 882 23.27 -9.49 -16.28
N LEU A 883 24.41 -8.93 -15.89
CA LEU A 883 25.05 -9.18 -14.60
C LEU A 883 24.29 -8.51 -13.44
N GLY A 884 24.57 -8.93 -12.20
CA GLY A 884 24.08 -8.26 -10.99
C GLY A 884 24.55 -6.81 -10.86
N ASP A 885 25.79 -6.52 -11.29
CA ASP A 885 26.33 -5.16 -11.39
C ASP A 885 25.55 -4.31 -12.41
N GLU A 886 25.19 -4.90 -13.56
CA GLU A 886 24.48 -4.22 -14.65
C GLU A 886 23.00 -3.99 -14.31
N ASP A 887 22.36 -4.93 -13.61
CA ASP A 887 21.05 -4.72 -12.98
C ASP A 887 21.12 -3.53 -12.01
N TYR A 888 22.04 -3.55 -11.04
CA TYR A 888 22.13 -2.55 -9.98
C TYR A 888 22.37 -1.12 -10.49
N LEU A 889 23.15 -0.95 -11.55
CA LEU A 889 23.53 0.37 -12.11
C LEU A 889 22.67 0.81 -13.32
N GLY A 890 21.91 -0.11 -13.91
CA GLY A 890 21.01 0.10 -15.04
C GLY A 890 19.70 0.86 -14.69
N ASP A 891 18.85 1.01 -15.70
CA ASP A 891 17.57 1.73 -15.63
C ASP A 891 16.34 0.84 -15.77
N MET A 892 16.52 -0.40 -16.22
CA MET A 892 15.46 -1.37 -16.50
C MET A 892 15.96 -2.78 -16.19
N ASP A 893 15.09 -3.60 -15.61
CA ASP A 893 15.21 -5.05 -15.49
C ASP A 893 14.02 -5.67 -16.26
N PHE A 894 14.29 -6.33 -17.39
CA PHE A 894 13.29 -6.80 -18.35
C PHE A 894 13.50 -8.29 -18.65
N LYS A 895 12.62 -9.14 -18.12
CA LYS A 895 12.71 -10.61 -18.21
C LYS A 895 11.68 -11.14 -19.19
N VAL A 896 12.14 -11.92 -20.16
CA VAL A 896 11.28 -12.60 -21.14
C VAL A 896 11.54 -14.09 -21.04
N ALA A 897 10.46 -14.87 -20.92
CA ALA A 897 10.49 -16.31 -21.02
C ALA A 897 9.52 -16.80 -22.10
N GLY A 898 9.83 -17.94 -22.70
CA GLY A 898 9.05 -18.48 -23.82
C GLY A 898 9.74 -19.62 -24.56
N THR A 899 9.05 -20.11 -25.58
CA THR A 899 9.45 -21.19 -26.49
C THR A 899 10.11 -20.62 -27.75
N SER A 900 10.30 -21.42 -28.80
CA SER A 900 10.64 -20.92 -30.13
C SER A 900 9.54 -20.03 -30.71
N GLU A 901 8.29 -20.45 -30.58
CA GLU A 901 7.13 -19.85 -31.25
C GLU A 901 6.69 -18.53 -30.60
N GLY A 902 6.69 -18.46 -29.26
CA GLY A 902 6.13 -17.33 -28.55
C GLY A 902 6.68 -17.07 -27.15
N VAL A 903 6.19 -16.00 -26.54
CA VAL A 903 6.42 -15.61 -25.15
C VAL A 903 5.43 -16.36 -24.26
N THR A 904 5.91 -16.89 -23.13
CA THR A 904 5.06 -17.49 -22.07
C THR A 904 4.97 -16.61 -20.82
N ALA A 905 5.99 -15.80 -20.52
CA ALA A 905 5.92 -14.77 -19.48
C ALA A 905 6.78 -13.55 -19.81
N LEU A 906 6.31 -12.37 -19.42
CA LEU A 906 7.03 -11.10 -19.54
C LEU A 906 6.95 -10.34 -18.22
N GLN A 907 8.09 -9.85 -17.73
CA GLN A 907 8.19 -8.97 -16.57
C GLN A 907 9.11 -7.79 -16.89
N MET A 908 8.68 -6.58 -16.58
CA MET A 908 9.50 -5.37 -16.69
C MET A 908 9.43 -4.56 -15.41
N ASP A 909 10.57 -4.10 -14.93
CA ASP A 909 10.74 -3.15 -13.83
C ASP A 909 11.60 -1.97 -14.26
N MET A 910 11.05 -0.76 -14.20
CA MET A 910 11.80 0.48 -14.44
C MET A 910 12.39 1.04 -13.15
N LYS A 911 13.62 1.57 -13.24
CA LYS A 911 14.34 2.29 -12.16
C LYS A 911 14.41 3.80 -12.42
N ILE A 912 13.95 4.23 -13.59
CA ILE A 912 13.71 5.63 -13.99
C ILE A 912 12.19 5.84 -14.20
N PRO A 913 11.70 7.08 -14.41
CA PRO A 913 10.28 7.39 -14.71
C PRO A 913 9.74 6.89 -16.09
N GLY A 914 10.17 5.70 -16.52
CA GLY A 914 9.64 4.96 -17.65
C GLY A 914 10.36 5.15 -18.98
N ILE A 915 9.94 4.36 -19.97
CA ILE A 915 10.49 4.34 -21.34
C ILE A 915 9.41 4.43 -22.43
N SER A 916 9.86 4.73 -23.64
CA SER A 916 9.05 4.76 -24.86
C SER A 916 8.90 3.37 -25.50
N PHE A 917 7.80 3.18 -26.24
CA PHE A 917 7.48 1.94 -26.95
C PHE A 917 8.61 1.43 -27.85
N ALA A 918 9.30 2.30 -28.58
CA ALA A 918 10.40 1.92 -29.48
C ALA A 918 11.65 1.34 -28.77
N ILE A 919 11.73 1.47 -27.44
CA ILE A 919 12.75 0.77 -26.61
C ILE A 919 12.22 -0.62 -26.23
N VAL A 920 10.94 -0.73 -25.85
CA VAL A 920 10.28 -2.01 -25.52
C VAL A 920 10.28 -2.95 -26.73
N GLU A 921 9.97 -2.44 -27.92
CA GLU A 921 9.98 -3.14 -29.20
C GLU A 921 11.32 -3.84 -29.45
N LYS A 922 12.41 -3.05 -29.48
CA LYS A 922 13.79 -3.58 -29.63
C LYS A 922 14.24 -4.46 -28.48
N SER A 923 13.75 -4.23 -27.26
CA SER A 923 14.06 -5.11 -26.12
C SER A 923 13.41 -6.48 -26.28
N LEU A 924 12.23 -6.56 -26.89
CA LEU A 924 11.59 -7.84 -27.25
C LEU A 924 12.34 -8.53 -28.41
N GLU A 925 12.73 -7.80 -29.46
CA GLU A 925 13.52 -8.32 -30.58
C GLU A 925 14.84 -8.95 -30.10
N GLN A 926 15.63 -8.19 -29.32
CA GLN A 926 16.92 -8.65 -28.79
C GLN A 926 16.73 -9.77 -27.74
N ALA A 927 15.66 -9.74 -26.94
CA ALA A 927 15.32 -10.83 -26.04
C ALA A 927 14.93 -12.12 -26.78
N LYS A 928 14.22 -12.04 -27.93
CA LYS A 928 13.90 -13.21 -28.75
C LYS A 928 15.17 -13.89 -29.25
N ALA A 929 16.11 -13.13 -29.80
CA ALA A 929 17.40 -13.66 -30.26
C ALA A 929 18.16 -14.39 -29.12
N GLY A 930 18.28 -13.75 -27.96
CA GLY A 930 18.93 -14.38 -26.80
C GLY A 930 18.17 -15.59 -26.23
N ARG A 931 16.83 -15.57 -26.23
CA ARG A 931 15.99 -16.70 -25.81
C ARG A 931 16.20 -17.93 -26.70
N LEU A 932 16.19 -17.74 -28.02
CA LEU A 932 16.43 -18.79 -29.00
C LEU A 932 17.83 -19.41 -28.86
N HIS A 933 18.86 -18.60 -28.59
CA HIS A 933 20.21 -19.11 -28.32
C HIS A 933 20.30 -19.92 -27.01
N ILE A 934 19.53 -19.56 -25.98
CA ILE A 934 19.47 -20.36 -24.74
C ILE A 934 18.76 -21.70 -25.00
N LEU A 935 17.67 -21.71 -25.79
CA LEU A 935 16.99 -22.94 -26.21
C LEU A 935 17.92 -23.85 -27.04
N GLU A 936 18.73 -23.29 -27.95
CA GLU A 936 19.76 -24.02 -28.70
C GLU A 936 20.71 -24.81 -27.77
N LYS A 937 21.15 -24.20 -26.66
CA LYS A 937 22.04 -24.85 -25.68
C LYS A 937 21.33 -25.85 -24.78
N MET A 938 20.06 -25.65 -24.45
CA MET A 938 19.25 -26.62 -23.70
C MET A 938 18.97 -27.86 -24.55
N ASN A 939 18.47 -27.66 -25.77
CA ASN A 939 18.08 -28.73 -26.69
C ASN A 939 19.27 -29.58 -27.18
N ALA A 940 20.50 -29.07 -27.06
CA ALA A 940 21.73 -29.83 -27.31
C ALA A 940 22.05 -30.89 -26.23
N VAL A 941 21.36 -30.86 -25.08
CA VAL A 941 21.47 -31.87 -24.00
C VAL A 941 20.19 -32.69 -23.90
N ILE A 942 19.02 -32.05 -23.92
CA ILE A 942 17.71 -32.71 -23.95
C ILE A 942 16.71 -31.83 -24.70
N SER A 943 16.19 -32.33 -25.82
CA SER A 943 15.32 -31.62 -26.76
C SER A 943 13.84 -31.95 -26.62
N GLU A 944 13.53 -33.14 -26.11
CA GLU A 944 12.20 -33.70 -25.88
C GLU A 944 12.16 -34.35 -24.49
N HIS A 945 10.97 -34.66 -23.97
CA HIS A 945 10.84 -35.35 -22.68
C HIS A 945 11.18 -36.85 -22.81
N SER A 946 11.56 -37.49 -21.70
CA SER A 946 11.66 -38.95 -21.63
C SER A 946 10.32 -39.60 -22.02
N ASP A 947 10.35 -40.71 -22.78
CA ASP A 947 9.15 -41.48 -23.20
C ASP A 947 8.28 -41.93 -22.01
N ASP A 948 8.91 -42.13 -20.85
CA ASP A 948 8.28 -42.64 -19.63
C ASP A 948 8.95 -42.03 -18.38
N VAL A 949 8.27 -42.11 -17.24
CA VAL A 949 8.78 -41.64 -15.95
C VAL A 949 9.80 -42.63 -15.36
N LYS A 950 10.85 -42.13 -14.70
CA LYS A 950 11.93 -42.95 -14.11
C LYS A 950 11.39 -44.01 -13.13
N ASP A 951 12.07 -45.15 -13.01
CA ASP A 951 11.58 -46.32 -12.26
C ASP A 951 11.28 -46.08 -10.77
N HIS A 952 11.98 -45.13 -10.13
CA HIS A 952 11.74 -44.72 -8.75
C HIS A 952 10.73 -43.56 -8.61
N ALA A 953 10.20 -43.03 -9.71
CA ALA A 953 9.05 -42.13 -9.70
C ALA A 953 7.76 -42.95 -9.52
N PRO A 954 6.73 -42.42 -8.83
CA PRO A 954 5.51 -43.17 -8.56
C PRO A 954 4.81 -43.50 -9.88
N ARG A 955 4.59 -44.79 -10.14
CA ARG A 955 3.81 -45.24 -11.30
C ARG A 955 2.32 -45.10 -10.98
N MET A 956 1.58 -44.40 -11.84
CA MET A 956 0.12 -44.33 -11.77
C MET A 956 -0.51 -45.21 -12.84
N LEU A 957 -1.25 -46.25 -12.42
CA LEU A 957 -2.13 -47.00 -13.30
C LEU A 957 -3.56 -46.47 -13.17
N SER A 958 -4.24 -46.25 -14.30
CA SER A 958 -5.66 -45.91 -14.37
C SER A 958 -6.44 -47.05 -15.02
N PHE A 959 -7.56 -47.44 -14.42
CA PHE A 959 -8.56 -48.32 -15.04
C PHE A 959 -9.97 -47.92 -14.60
N TYR A 960 -11.00 -48.53 -15.21
CA TYR A 960 -12.40 -48.26 -14.89
C TYR A 960 -13.07 -49.46 -14.24
N ILE A 961 -13.99 -49.20 -13.33
CA ILE A 961 -14.89 -50.18 -12.70
C ILE A 961 -16.34 -49.70 -12.84
N ASP A 962 -17.29 -50.63 -12.87
CA ASP A 962 -18.71 -50.30 -12.97
C ASP A 962 -19.19 -49.50 -11.74
N LYS A 963 -20.08 -48.53 -11.94
CA LYS A 963 -20.46 -47.54 -10.91
C LYS A 963 -21.17 -48.15 -9.71
N ASP A 964 -21.91 -49.22 -9.91
CA ASP A 964 -22.52 -50.06 -8.87
C ASP A 964 -21.46 -50.79 -8.02
N LYS A 965 -20.34 -51.18 -8.62
CA LYS A 965 -19.25 -51.91 -7.94
C LYS A 965 -18.35 -51.00 -7.08
N ILE A 966 -18.42 -49.67 -7.23
CA ILE A 966 -17.70 -48.70 -6.39
C ILE A 966 -17.92 -48.96 -4.89
N SER A 967 -19.15 -49.31 -4.46
CA SER A 967 -19.43 -49.59 -3.05
C SER A 967 -18.82 -50.90 -2.54
N ALA A 968 -18.62 -51.89 -3.42
CA ALA A 968 -17.92 -53.14 -3.08
C ALA A 968 -16.41 -52.91 -3.03
N ALA A 969 -15.87 -52.19 -4.03
CA ALA A 969 -14.49 -51.74 -4.12
C ALA A 969 -14.01 -51.01 -2.86
N ILE A 970 -14.74 -50.00 -2.40
CA ILE A 970 -14.40 -49.28 -1.16
C ILE A 970 -14.62 -50.19 0.06
N GLY A 971 -15.73 -50.93 0.08
CA GLY A 971 -16.13 -51.80 1.17
C GLY A 971 -16.60 -51.03 2.42
N ALA A 972 -17.17 -51.75 3.39
CA ALA A 972 -17.75 -51.14 4.59
C ALA A 972 -16.72 -50.27 5.35
N LYS A 973 -17.02 -48.97 5.49
CA LYS A 973 -16.14 -47.93 6.07
C LYS A 973 -14.74 -47.83 5.43
N GLY A 974 -14.59 -48.22 4.16
CA GLY A 974 -13.30 -48.21 3.46
C GLY A 974 -12.37 -49.38 3.83
N LYS A 975 -12.89 -50.46 4.46
CA LYS A 975 -12.05 -51.59 4.89
C LYS A 975 -11.36 -52.29 3.71
N ASN A 976 -12.04 -52.45 2.57
CA ASN A 976 -11.50 -53.21 1.43
C ASN A 976 -10.36 -52.43 0.77
N ILE A 977 -10.62 -51.20 0.34
CA ILE A 977 -9.59 -50.32 -0.26
C ILE A 977 -8.38 -50.14 0.66
N ARG A 978 -8.56 -49.98 1.98
CA ARG A 978 -7.43 -49.94 2.94
C ARG A 978 -6.63 -51.23 2.96
N SER A 979 -7.29 -52.38 3.01
CA SER A 979 -6.60 -53.68 3.01
C SER A 979 -5.85 -53.95 1.70
N VAL A 980 -6.32 -53.43 0.57
CA VAL A 980 -5.57 -53.49 -0.70
C VAL A 980 -4.35 -52.56 -0.62
N CYS A 981 -4.51 -51.29 -0.23
CA CYS A 981 -3.39 -50.35 -0.05
C CYS A 981 -2.30 -50.89 0.91
N GLU A 982 -2.71 -51.43 2.07
CA GLU A 982 -1.81 -52.01 3.08
C GLU A 982 -1.05 -53.25 2.58
N ARG A 983 -1.64 -54.05 1.68
CA ARG A 983 -1.01 -55.27 1.13
C ARG A 983 -0.19 -55.05 -0.13
N SER A 984 -0.44 -53.97 -0.86
CA SER A 984 0.21 -53.65 -2.14
C SER A 984 1.22 -52.50 -2.04
N ASN A 985 1.29 -51.80 -0.90
CA ASN A 985 2.08 -50.58 -0.70
C ASN A 985 1.69 -49.41 -1.65
N ALA A 986 0.52 -49.50 -2.29
CA ALA A 986 -0.01 -48.47 -3.19
C ALA A 986 -1.02 -47.54 -2.49
N LYS A 987 -1.14 -46.29 -2.96
CA LYS A 987 -2.32 -45.44 -2.71
C LYS A 987 -3.36 -45.69 -3.81
N ILE A 988 -4.59 -46.04 -3.46
CA ILE A 988 -5.70 -46.18 -4.42
C ILE A 988 -6.70 -45.04 -4.21
N GLU A 989 -7.10 -44.39 -5.30
CA GLU A 989 -8.15 -43.37 -5.37
C GLU A 989 -9.24 -43.85 -6.34
N ILE A 990 -10.52 -43.60 -6.01
CA ILE A 990 -11.67 -44.03 -6.82
C ILE A 990 -12.60 -42.84 -7.01
N GLY A 991 -12.85 -42.47 -8.26
CA GLY A 991 -13.76 -41.39 -8.64
C GLY A 991 -15.23 -41.83 -8.71
N ASP A 992 -16.14 -40.87 -8.55
CA ASP A 992 -17.60 -41.06 -8.71
C ASP A 992 -18.01 -41.43 -10.16
N ASP A 993 -17.07 -41.34 -11.10
CA ASP A 993 -17.20 -41.78 -12.49
C ASP A 993 -16.86 -43.27 -12.69
N GLY A 994 -16.28 -43.94 -11.68
CA GLY A 994 -15.77 -45.30 -11.77
C GLY A 994 -14.29 -45.40 -12.15
N LYS A 995 -13.57 -44.28 -12.31
CA LYS A 995 -12.11 -44.31 -12.55
C LYS A 995 -11.38 -44.70 -11.27
N VAL A 996 -10.58 -45.75 -11.32
CA VAL A 996 -9.64 -46.15 -10.27
C VAL A 996 -8.23 -45.72 -10.68
N SER A 997 -7.60 -44.90 -9.85
CA SER A 997 -6.20 -44.49 -9.97
C SER A 997 -5.36 -45.14 -8.88
N VAL A 998 -4.39 -45.93 -9.27
CA VAL A 998 -3.47 -46.66 -8.38
C VAL A 998 -2.08 -46.04 -8.50
N PHE A 999 -1.56 -45.49 -7.41
CA PHE A 999 -0.21 -44.91 -7.34
C PHE A 999 0.69 -45.78 -6.47
N ALA A 1000 1.81 -46.28 -7.01
CA ALA A 1000 2.78 -47.08 -6.25
C ALA A 1000 4.24 -46.74 -6.60
N THR A 1001 5.17 -47.15 -5.74
CA THR A 1001 6.62 -46.93 -5.92
C THR A 1001 7.28 -47.80 -6.98
N SER A 1002 6.56 -48.76 -7.55
CA SER A 1002 7.01 -49.61 -8.65
C SER A 1002 5.82 -50.07 -9.51
N SER A 1003 6.07 -50.40 -10.78
CA SER A 1003 5.03 -50.96 -11.66
C SER A 1003 4.47 -52.29 -11.13
N THR A 1004 5.29 -53.08 -10.43
CA THR A 1004 4.90 -54.34 -9.80
C THR A 1004 3.91 -54.14 -8.65
N GLU A 1005 4.16 -53.18 -7.76
CA GLU A 1005 3.22 -52.83 -6.67
C GLU A 1005 1.89 -52.30 -7.23
N ALA A 1006 1.94 -51.50 -8.30
CA ALA A 1006 0.76 -50.94 -8.94
C ALA A 1006 -0.11 -52.03 -9.62
N GLU A 1007 0.50 -52.99 -10.33
CA GLU A 1007 -0.25 -54.10 -10.92
C GLU A 1007 -0.81 -55.08 -9.86
N ILE A 1008 -0.07 -55.32 -8.76
CA ILE A 1008 -0.57 -56.11 -7.62
C ILE A 1008 -1.79 -55.42 -6.96
N ALA A 1009 -1.73 -54.10 -6.76
CA ALA A 1009 -2.85 -53.32 -6.26
C ALA A 1009 -4.06 -53.40 -7.21
N LYS A 1010 -3.84 -53.24 -8.52
CA LYS A 1010 -4.86 -53.34 -9.57
C LYS A 1010 -5.51 -54.72 -9.63
N SER A 1011 -4.74 -55.81 -9.56
CA SER A 1011 -5.29 -57.17 -9.55
C SER A 1011 -6.12 -57.42 -8.29
N MET A 1012 -5.58 -57.15 -7.09
CA MET A 1012 -6.31 -57.27 -5.83
C MET A 1012 -7.61 -56.45 -5.81
N MET A 1013 -7.59 -55.28 -6.45
CA MET A 1013 -8.76 -54.41 -6.56
C MET A 1013 -9.85 -55.04 -7.44
N ILE A 1014 -9.47 -55.55 -8.62
CA ILE A 1014 -10.37 -56.26 -9.55
C ILE A 1014 -10.92 -57.53 -8.89
N ASP A 1015 -10.06 -58.38 -8.31
CA ASP A 1015 -10.45 -59.59 -7.57
C ASP A 1015 -11.47 -59.29 -6.46
N SER A 1016 -11.37 -58.13 -5.81
CA SER A 1016 -12.28 -57.73 -4.73
C SER A 1016 -13.70 -57.34 -5.21
N ILE A 1017 -13.84 -56.91 -6.47
CA ILE A 1017 -15.15 -56.59 -7.10
C ILE A 1017 -15.66 -57.65 -8.06
N THR A 1018 -14.83 -58.63 -8.45
CA THR A 1018 -15.26 -59.78 -9.24
C THR A 1018 -16.33 -60.55 -8.46
N GLU A 1019 -17.50 -60.67 -9.06
CA GLU A 1019 -18.58 -61.52 -8.56
C GLU A 1019 -18.29 -62.98 -8.94
N LEU A 1020 -18.69 -63.92 -8.09
CA LEU A 1020 -18.54 -65.34 -8.40
C LEU A 1020 -19.79 -65.83 -9.10
N GLU A 1021 -19.63 -66.32 -10.32
CA GLU A 1021 -20.73 -66.96 -11.05
C GLU A 1021 -20.92 -68.41 -10.59
N GLN A 1022 -22.13 -68.92 -10.76
CA GLN A 1022 -22.44 -70.32 -10.52
C GLN A 1022 -21.71 -71.18 -11.56
N GLY A 1023 -20.84 -72.09 -11.11
CA GLY A 1023 -19.92 -72.82 -11.97
C GLY A 1023 -18.45 -72.38 -11.88
N SER A 1024 -18.12 -71.28 -11.20
CA SER A 1024 -16.73 -70.90 -10.94
C SER A 1024 -16.03 -71.92 -10.02
N ILE A 1025 -14.81 -72.33 -10.36
CA ILE A 1025 -13.94 -73.14 -9.50
C ILE A 1025 -12.98 -72.19 -8.76
N VAL A 1026 -12.88 -72.35 -7.42
CA VAL A 1026 -12.06 -71.54 -6.54
C VAL A 1026 -11.18 -72.39 -5.63
N ASP A 1027 -9.97 -71.91 -5.36
CA ASP A 1027 -9.13 -72.44 -4.28
C ASP A 1027 -9.69 -72.01 -2.91
N VAL A 1028 -9.87 -72.99 -2.03
CA VAL A 1028 -10.51 -72.86 -0.72
C VAL A 1028 -9.63 -73.42 0.39
N LYS A 1029 -9.76 -72.84 1.59
CA LYS A 1029 -9.14 -73.29 2.84
C LYS A 1029 -10.20 -73.67 3.88
N VAL A 1030 -9.99 -74.74 4.63
CA VAL A 1030 -10.87 -75.13 5.75
C VAL A 1030 -10.65 -74.23 6.95
N VAL A 1031 -11.63 -73.40 7.29
CA VAL A 1031 -11.61 -72.56 8.51
C VAL A 1031 -12.17 -73.31 9.71
N LYS A 1032 -13.28 -74.04 9.51
CA LYS A 1032 -14.00 -74.72 10.58
C LYS A 1032 -14.80 -75.88 10.03
N ILE A 1033 -14.76 -77.02 10.72
CA ILE A 1033 -15.62 -78.17 10.45
C ILE A 1033 -16.71 -78.21 11.53
N GLU A 1034 -17.96 -78.41 11.10
CA GLU A 1034 -19.11 -78.74 11.94
C GLU A 1034 -19.76 -80.03 11.43
N LYS A 1035 -20.66 -80.64 12.21
CA LYS A 1035 -21.15 -82.03 11.98
C LYS A 1035 -21.67 -82.35 10.57
N SER A 1036 -22.17 -81.37 9.83
CA SER A 1036 -22.65 -81.55 8.45
C SER A 1036 -22.23 -80.43 7.49
N ILE A 1037 -21.44 -79.45 7.95
CA ILE A 1037 -21.07 -78.25 7.18
C ILE A 1037 -19.59 -77.89 7.45
N VAL A 1038 -18.86 -77.58 6.40
CA VAL A 1038 -17.54 -76.92 6.47
C VAL A 1038 -17.72 -75.43 6.17
N GLU A 1039 -17.18 -74.56 7.02
CA GLU A 1039 -16.89 -73.18 6.63
C GLU A 1039 -15.54 -73.13 5.91
N LEU A 1040 -15.60 -72.68 4.66
CA LEU A 1040 -14.45 -72.51 3.78
C LEU A 1040 -14.16 -71.02 3.60
N GLU A 1041 -12.88 -70.67 3.52
CA GLU A 1041 -12.39 -69.33 3.16
C GLU A 1041 -11.70 -69.38 1.80
N PHE A 1042 -12.02 -68.41 0.94
CA PHE A 1042 -11.44 -68.23 -0.38
C PHE A 1042 -11.22 -66.73 -0.65
N LEU A 1043 -10.52 -66.41 -1.74
CA LEU A 1043 -10.29 -65.07 -2.31
C LEU A 1043 -10.54 -63.88 -1.35
N ASN A 1044 -9.48 -63.44 -0.68
CA ASN A 1044 -9.45 -62.24 0.17
C ASN A 1044 -10.43 -62.28 1.37
N GLY A 1045 -10.64 -63.46 1.98
CA GLY A 1045 -11.39 -63.61 3.23
C GLY A 1045 -12.91 -63.72 3.05
N ARG A 1046 -13.38 -64.03 1.84
CA ARG A 1046 -14.78 -64.38 1.58
C ARG A 1046 -15.05 -65.78 2.12
N LYS A 1047 -16.18 -65.96 2.82
CA LYS A 1047 -16.61 -67.25 3.39
C LYS A 1047 -17.70 -67.92 2.55
N GLY A 1048 -17.56 -69.23 2.37
CA GLY A 1048 -18.54 -70.11 1.74
C GLY A 1048 -18.79 -71.35 2.60
N LYS A 1049 -19.79 -72.15 2.21
CA LYS A 1049 -20.17 -73.36 2.96
C LYS A 1049 -20.22 -74.58 2.05
N MET A 1050 -19.66 -75.68 2.51
CA MET A 1050 -19.77 -76.99 1.86
C MET A 1050 -20.52 -77.94 2.79
N HIS A 1051 -21.59 -78.56 2.29
CA HIS A 1051 -22.31 -79.60 3.04
C HIS A 1051 -21.55 -80.93 2.97
N ILE A 1052 -21.69 -81.80 3.97
CA ILE A 1052 -21.04 -83.12 4.02
C ILE A 1052 -21.22 -83.93 2.71
N SER A 1053 -22.40 -83.85 2.10
CA SER A 1053 -22.74 -84.51 0.83
C SER A 1053 -22.03 -83.95 -0.41
N GLU A 1054 -21.19 -82.92 -0.30
CA GLU A 1054 -20.44 -82.32 -1.41
C GLU A 1054 -18.90 -82.42 -1.22
N VAL A 1055 -18.45 -83.15 -0.19
CA VAL A 1055 -17.02 -83.36 0.16
C VAL A 1055 -16.35 -84.42 -0.74
N ALA A 1056 -17.06 -85.52 -1.02
CA ALA A 1056 -16.59 -86.68 -1.78
C ALA A 1056 -17.75 -87.33 -2.56
N ASN A 1057 -17.44 -88.31 -3.42
CA ASN A 1057 -18.43 -89.06 -4.22
C ASN A 1057 -18.82 -90.42 -3.59
N GLU A 1058 -18.42 -90.66 -2.34
CA GLU A 1058 -18.72 -91.85 -1.53
C GLU A 1058 -19.44 -91.45 -0.23
N HIS A 1059 -20.10 -92.39 0.45
CA HIS A 1059 -20.71 -92.12 1.77
C HIS A 1059 -19.61 -91.94 2.82
N ILE A 1060 -19.69 -90.88 3.62
CA ILE A 1060 -18.72 -90.55 4.67
C ILE A 1060 -19.40 -90.32 6.03
N ASP A 1061 -18.93 -91.02 7.06
CA ASP A 1061 -19.54 -90.98 8.40
C ASP A 1061 -19.23 -89.67 9.15
N SER A 1062 -18.09 -89.03 8.86
CA SER A 1062 -17.80 -87.66 9.26
C SER A 1062 -16.87 -86.97 8.26
N ILE A 1063 -16.96 -85.64 8.19
CA ILE A 1063 -16.11 -84.81 7.31
C ILE A 1063 -14.62 -84.93 7.70
N GLU A 1064 -14.35 -85.12 8.99
CA GLU A 1064 -13.01 -85.18 9.60
C GLU A 1064 -12.18 -86.39 9.12
N SER A 1065 -12.83 -87.36 8.47
CA SER A 1065 -12.18 -88.50 7.80
C SER A 1065 -11.43 -88.10 6.51
N ILE A 1066 -11.85 -87.03 5.83
CA ILE A 1066 -11.29 -86.59 4.54
C ILE A 1066 -10.65 -85.20 4.63
N LEU A 1067 -11.18 -84.30 5.46
CA LEU A 1067 -10.69 -82.92 5.59
C LEU A 1067 -10.32 -82.59 7.03
N LYS A 1068 -9.19 -81.91 7.20
CA LYS A 1068 -8.72 -81.33 8.45
C LYS A 1068 -8.88 -79.81 8.43
N GLN A 1069 -8.79 -79.20 9.61
CA GLN A 1069 -8.69 -77.74 9.70
C GLN A 1069 -7.40 -77.26 9.00
N ASP A 1070 -7.47 -76.11 8.35
CA ASP A 1070 -6.42 -75.47 7.57
C ASP A 1070 -6.02 -76.17 6.24
N ASP A 1071 -6.60 -77.33 5.89
CA ASP A 1071 -6.43 -77.96 4.56
C ASP A 1071 -6.85 -77.04 3.41
N THR A 1072 -6.21 -77.19 2.25
CA THR A 1072 -6.50 -76.42 1.02
C THR A 1072 -6.78 -77.34 -0.18
N PHE A 1073 -7.74 -76.97 -1.02
CA PHE A 1073 -8.18 -77.75 -2.20
C PHE A 1073 -9.01 -76.87 -3.16
N LYS A 1074 -9.44 -77.41 -4.31
CA LYS A 1074 -10.29 -76.70 -5.28
C LYS A 1074 -11.76 -77.08 -5.13
N ALA A 1075 -12.67 -76.10 -5.17
CA ALA A 1075 -14.11 -76.33 -5.04
C ALA A 1075 -14.93 -75.49 -6.03
N LEU A 1076 -16.02 -76.08 -6.53
CA LEU A 1076 -16.98 -75.48 -7.44
C LEU A 1076 -18.04 -74.68 -6.67
N VAL A 1077 -18.34 -73.46 -7.09
CA VAL A 1077 -19.52 -72.69 -6.63
C VAL A 1077 -20.77 -73.29 -7.26
N ILE A 1078 -21.57 -74.02 -6.47
CA ILE A 1078 -22.73 -74.79 -6.96
C ILE A 1078 -24.06 -74.05 -6.89
N ASP A 1079 -24.22 -73.11 -5.95
CA ASP A 1079 -25.48 -72.40 -5.64
C ASP A 1079 -25.21 -71.27 -4.62
N PHE A 1080 -26.17 -70.38 -4.35
CA PHE A 1080 -26.08 -69.31 -3.34
C PHE A 1080 -27.21 -69.38 -2.31
N GLU A 1081 -26.87 -69.27 -1.02
CA GLU A 1081 -27.88 -69.19 0.05
C GLU A 1081 -28.62 -67.85 0.07
N LYS A 1082 -29.82 -67.83 0.68
CA LYS A 1082 -30.60 -66.60 0.93
C LYS A 1082 -29.85 -65.67 1.88
N GLY A 1083 -29.00 -64.83 1.29
CA GLY A 1083 -28.01 -63.99 1.98
C GLY A 1083 -26.69 -63.82 1.23
N GLY A 1084 -26.48 -64.50 0.10
CA GLY A 1084 -25.31 -64.33 -0.77
C GLY A 1084 -24.07 -65.15 -0.38
N CYS A 1085 -24.19 -66.07 0.59
CA CYS A 1085 -23.10 -67.00 0.90
C CYS A 1085 -23.07 -68.13 -0.15
N PRO A 1086 -21.96 -68.35 -0.86
CA PRO A 1086 -21.87 -69.41 -1.85
C PRO A 1086 -21.81 -70.79 -1.19
N LYS A 1087 -22.55 -71.73 -1.77
CA LYS A 1087 -22.39 -73.16 -1.54
C LYS A 1087 -21.29 -73.68 -2.44
N LEU A 1088 -20.39 -74.46 -1.84
CA LEU A 1088 -19.18 -74.98 -2.48
C LEU A 1088 -19.23 -76.52 -2.53
N SER A 1089 -18.61 -77.09 -3.56
CA SER A 1089 -18.50 -78.54 -3.74
C SER A 1089 -17.09 -78.95 -4.15
N ARG A 1090 -16.48 -79.84 -3.36
CA ARG A 1090 -15.19 -80.47 -3.65
C ARG A 1090 -15.35 -81.65 -4.60
N ARG A 1091 -16.44 -82.43 -4.45
CA ARG A 1091 -16.66 -83.69 -5.20
C ARG A 1091 -16.89 -83.52 -6.71
N ARG A 1092 -17.26 -82.31 -7.14
CA ARG A 1092 -17.51 -81.92 -8.54
C ARG A 1092 -16.30 -81.28 -9.22
N VAL A 1093 -15.11 -81.33 -8.59
CA VAL A 1093 -13.86 -80.82 -9.14
C VAL A 1093 -12.81 -81.91 -9.05
N ASN A 1094 -12.16 -82.21 -10.17
CA ASN A 1094 -10.97 -83.06 -10.17
C ASN A 1094 -9.84 -82.33 -9.44
N GLN A 1095 -9.35 -82.89 -8.34
CA GLN A 1095 -8.33 -82.24 -7.51
C GLN A 1095 -6.92 -82.29 -8.11
N GLU A 1096 -6.69 -83.10 -9.15
CA GLU A 1096 -5.42 -83.19 -9.86
C GLU A 1096 -5.38 -82.26 -11.09
N THR A 1097 -6.46 -82.17 -11.88
CA THR A 1097 -6.52 -81.28 -13.07
C THR A 1097 -7.12 -79.91 -12.79
N GLY A 1098 -7.91 -79.76 -11.73
CA GLY A 1098 -8.64 -78.54 -11.39
C GLY A 1098 -9.92 -78.30 -12.21
N GLU A 1099 -10.30 -79.24 -13.08
CA GLU A 1099 -11.45 -79.13 -13.97
C GLU A 1099 -12.76 -79.61 -13.33
N PHE A 1100 -13.89 -79.20 -13.91
CA PHE A 1100 -15.22 -79.67 -13.52
C PHE A 1100 -15.38 -81.16 -13.82
N PHE A 1101 -15.94 -81.91 -12.86
CA PHE A 1101 -16.11 -83.36 -12.94
C PHE A 1101 -17.59 -83.74 -12.85
N GLU A 1102 -18.13 -84.25 -13.96
CA GLU A 1102 -19.54 -84.62 -14.13
C GLU A 1102 -19.73 -86.15 -14.09
N GLY A 1103 -19.29 -86.78 -12.99
CA GLY A 1103 -19.52 -88.21 -12.73
C GLY A 1103 -20.91 -88.51 -12.15
N GLU A 1104 -21.41 -89.73 -12.35
CA GLU A 1104 -22.69 -90.17 -11.79
C GLU A 1104 -22.71 -90.10 -10.25
N LEU A 1105 -23.83 -89.63 -9.70
CA LEU A 1105 -23.98 -89.34 -8.28
C LEU A 1105 -24.42 -90.60 -7.50
N TYR A 1106 -23.75 -90.86 -6.38
CA TYR A 1106 -24.12 -91.91 -5.42
C TYR A 1106 -25.56 -91.72 -4.90
N ASN A 1107 -26.44 -92.66 -5.24
CA ASN A 1107 -27.81 -92.75 -4.76
C ASN A 1107 -27.94 -93.91 -3.75
N GLU A 1108 -28.49 -93.64 -2.57
CA GLU A 1108 -28.89 -94.71 -1.66
C GLU A 1108 -30.27 -95.26 -2.04
N GLU A 1109 -30.30 -96.50 -2.53
CA GLU A 1109 -31.55 -97.23 -2.72
C GLU A 1109 -32.20 -97.58 -1.37
N ARG A 1110 -33.51 -97.33 -1.27
CA ARG A 1110 -34.31 -97.83 -0.14
C ARG A 1110 -34.32 -99.37 -0.17
N LYS A 1111 -34.20 -99.99 1.01
CA LYS A 1111 -34.56 -101.40 1.21
C LYS A 1111 -35.68 -101.51 2.22
N ASP A 1112 -36.77 -102.14 1.81
CA ASP A 1112 -37.94 -102.41 2.64
C ASP A 1112 -37.65 -103.51 3.67
N GLY A 1113 -38.29 -103.40 4.85
CA GLY A 1113 -38.35 -104.44 5.86
C GLY A 1113 -39.79 -104.95 6.04
N PRO A 1114 -40.03 -106.28 6.16
CA PRO A 1114 -41.39 -106.83 6.18
C PRO A 1114 -42.09 -106.68 7.55
N ASN A 1115 -43.35 -106.21 7.48
CA ASN A 1115 -44.48 -106.40 8.40
C ASN A 1115 -44.23 -106.85 9.87
N ASP A 1116 -44.82 -106.12 10.81
CA ASP A 1116 -46.07 -106.63 11.41
C ASP A 1116 -47.08 -105.53 11.81
N ARG A 1117 -48.36 -105.85 11.58
CA ARG A 1117 -49.63 -105.38 12.18
C ARG A 1117 -50.06 -103.89 12.35
N ASP A 1118 -51.32 -103.69 11.92
CA ASP A 1118 -52.45 -103.07 12.64
C ASP A 1118 -52.65 -101.54 12.75
N ASN A 1119 -53.49 -101.03 11.83
CA ASN A 1119 -54.91 -100.71 12.08
C ASN A 1119 -55.45 -99.27 11.82
N TYR A 1120 -56.58 -99.26 11.10
CA TYR A 1120 -57.72 -98.31 11.08
C TYR A 1120 -57.69 -96.99 10.27
N TYR A 1121 -58.41 -97.08 9.13
CA TYR A 1121 -59.44 -96.15 8.62
C TYR A 1121 -59.07 -94.77 8.04
N ASN A 1122 -59.42 -94.62 6.74
CA ASN A 1122 -60.37 -93.64 6.16
C ASN A 1122 -60.39 -92.18 6.69
N ASN A 1123 -60.55 -91.16 5.83
CA ASN A 1123 -61.31 -91.19 4.58
C ASN A 1123 -60.83 -90.15 3.54
N SER A 1124 -61.36 -90.28 2.33
CA SER A 1124 -61.08 -89.44 1.15
C SER A 1124 -62.01 -88.21 1.04
N PHE A 1125 -61.86 -87.51 -0.09
CA PHE A 1125 -62.67 -86.43 -0.69
C PHE A 1125 -62.14 -84.97 -0.53
N ASN A 1126 -62.05 -84.07 -1.52
CA ASN A 1126 -61.99 -84.04 -3.01
C ASN A 1126 -62.67 -82.73 -3.52
N ARG A 1127 -62.03 -82.03 -4.46
CA ARG A 1127 -62.58 -80.99 -5.37
C ARG A 1127 -63.04 -79.59 -4.88
N LYS A 1128 -62.37 -78.61 -5.50
CA LYS A 1128 -62.88 -77.43 -6.25
C LYS A 1128 -63.06 -76.05 -5.56
N PRO A 1129 -63.05 -74.94 -6.35
CA PRO A 1129 -62.72 -73.60 -5.86
C PRO A 1129 -63.88 -72.59 -5.88
N GLY A 1130 -63.62 -71.41 -5.31
CA GLY A 1130 -64.38 -70.17 -5.45
C GLY A 1130 -63.53 -68.99 -4.94
N GLY A 1131 -63.95 -67.74 -5.14
CA GLY A 1131 -63.17 -66.59 -4.66
C GLY A 1131 -63.91 -65.25 -4.69
N SER A 1132 -63.12 -64.17 -4.54
CA SER A 1132 -63.47 -62.75 -4.70
C SER A 1132 -63.92 -61.94 -3.46
N TYR A 1133 -63.74 -60.63 -3.62
CA TYR A 1133 -64.21 -59.45 -2.87
C TYR A 1133 -63.56 -59.01 -1.54
N HIS A 1134 -63.54 -57.67 -1.37
CA HIS A 1134 -62.88 -56.90 -0.32
C HIS A 1134 -63.73 -56.75 0.97
N LYS A 1135 -63.04 -56.46 2.11
CA LYS A 1135 -63.35 -55.27 2.94
C LYS A 1135 -62.26 -54.94 3.99
N LYS A 1136 -62.10 -53.64 4.27
CA LYS A 1136 -61.55 -53.04 5.52
C LYS A 1136 -62.70 -52.97 6.58
N PRO A 1137 -62.52 -52.72 7.91
CA PRO A 1137 -61.54 -51.77 8.49
C PRO A 1137 -61.04 -51.98 9.97
N SER A 1138 -60.22 -51.01 10.41
CA SER A 1138 -60.20 -50.34 11.74
C SER A 1138 -59.78 -51.01 13.09
N ARG A 1139 -58.58 -50.61 13.56
CA ARG A 1139 -58.33 -49.69 14.74
C ARG A 1139 -58.54 -50.25 16.20
N PRO A 1140 -58.30 -49.49 17.31
CA PRO A 1140 -57.07 -49.67 18.15
C PRO A 1140 -57.26 -49.70 19.70
N ARG A 1141 -56.16 -49.77 20.48
CA ARG A 1141 -55.94 -49.32 21.90
C ARG A 1141 -54.50 -49.70 22.34
N SER A 1142 -53.85 -49.23 23.42
CA SER A 1142 -53.85 -48.02 24.29
C SER A 1142 -52.72 -48.20 25.36
N GLY A 1143 -52.12 -47.21 26.05
CA GLY A 1143 -52.23 -45.74 26.08
C GLY A 1143 -51.77 -45.16 27.44
N PHE A 1144 -51.59 -43.82 27.56
CA PHE A 1144 -51.39 -43.02 28.80
C PHE A 1144 -50.10 -43.28 29.63
N SER A 1145 -49.43 -42.30 30.28
CA SER A 1145 -49.45 -40.80 30.31
C SER A 1145 -48.16 -40.28 31.02
N ASN A 1146 -47.88 -39.02 31.44
CA ASN A 1146 -48.69 -37.79 31.64
C ASN A 1146 -47.83 -36.48 31.71
N ARG A 1147 -48.48 -35.38 32.12
CA ARG A 1147 -48.06 -34.03 32.61
C ARG A 1147 -46.69 -33.92 33.33
N ASN A 1148 -45.93 -32.81 33.25
CA ASN A 1148 -46.37 -31.42 33.54
C ASN A 1148 -45.50 -30.26 32.93
N ARG A 1149 -46.02 -29.02 32.98
CA ARG A 1149 -45.41 -27.68 32.74
C ARG A 1149 -46.17 -26.67 33.65
N PRO A 1150 -45.69 -25.47 34.07
CA PRO A 1150 -45.07 -24.44 33.18
C PRO A 1150 -44.08 -23.38 33.79
N LYS A 1151 -43.45 -22.58 32.89
CA LYS A 1151 -43.12 -21.12 32.90
C LYS A 1151 -42.40 -20.38 34.08
N PHE A 1152 -41.69 -19.32 33.64
CA PHE A 1152 -41.27 -18.05 34.30
C PHE A 1152 -39.97 -18.02 35.15
N GLY A 1153 -39.23 -16.91 35.00
CA GLY A 1153 -38.05 -16.54 35.79
C GLY A 1153 -37.06 -15.65 35.02
N ASN A 1154 -37.05 -14.33 35.27
CA ASN A 1154 -35.93 -13.43 34.91
C ASN A 1154 -34.92 -13.39 36.07
N ASN A 1155 -33.64 -13.10 35.79
CA ASN A 1155 -32.97 -11.90 36.32
C ASN A 1155 -31.53 -11.72 35.80
N ASP A 1156 -31.04 -10.49 35.93
CA ASP A 1156 -29.73 -9.99 35.49
C ASP A 1156 -28.55 -10.34 36.44
N SER A 1157 -27.34 -9.95 36.00
CA SER A 1157 -26.13 -9.64 36.81
C SER A 1157 -25.34 -10.82 37.40
N SER A 1158 -24.01 -10.78 37.54
CA SER A 1158 -22.98 -9.85 36.98
C SER A 1158 -21.57 -10.38 37.22
N SER A 1159 -20.59 -9.88 36.44
CA SER A 1159 -19.11 -9.94 36.66
C SER A 1159 -18.44 -11.34 36.66
N GLY A 1160 -17.20 -11.48 36.21
CA GLY A 1160 -16.30 -10.50 35.56
C GLY A 1160 -14.88 -11.06 35.34
N PHE A 1161 -14.04 -10.30 34.64
CA PHE A 1161 -12.57 -10.45 34.50
C PHE A 1161 -11.99 -11.86 34.24
N TYR A 1162 -11.56 -12.11 33.00
CA TYR A 1162 -10.20 -11.71 32.59
C TYR A 1162 -10.17 -11.28 31.12
#